data_AF-A0A973L8W0-F1
#
_entry.id   AF-A0A973L8W0-F1
#
_cell.length_a   1.000
_cell.length_b   1.000
_cell.length_c   1.000
_cell.angle_alpha   90.00
_cell.angle_beta   90.00
_cell.angle_gamma   90.00
#
_symmetry.space_group_name_H-M   'P 1'
#
loop_
_entity.id
_entity.type
_entity.pdbx_description
1 polymer ?
#
loop_
_entity_poly.entity_id
_entity_poly.type
_entity_poly.pdbx_seq_one_letter_code
_entity_poly.pdbx_strand_id
1 'polypeptide(L)'
;GATAGAASASAPQSGPAALSGPVLSPTRPLATTVTTLPDGDRLAVAGSGPGAAVTVLAPDGRSVPAVRYAPNRDHSYVIPDSVLAAGHFDPAQYDVPALHGSTAQADTVIPQYPLHILQLNSTGLDGKPADATTFLIDVDDVNRWSQPIPLVGGIGRVAVPAGHYTAFTIWDDYDPATEIDAMHIATQTDLTVADTGVSTLNADERTATSQVTATAPRPATTDTEYLLFSRTDVNKLSGSLSVINTSPITVAPTAAPQVGSFTYQLLDWGGSSPAGTAQPYRYDVMFPPSDHIDADQNYTVDASKLEAVHNTIDTDAGNPLREGEFMSGPFSPELGGFSVGHVLTVPTRLTTYFGAPIGDTGWTREVLNALPAPDDPAFAFIALGADQPVYTGPGQQWRTWGHGPLTAQVGQYPDVADCRSCADAGTVDLSLNPLVDSEPDTVATLLGPATGHTTIYRDGTQVFSGDNTAGAELTDQAQTPGTYRLVFDLDLTGFPITQSTATHTDLTVPYSPKADPGWNLPSADFCQAQGSGTTPCSILPVLNLGYHLATDDTNTSRGPVQSLDLQVGHQSYGTAGARGPAARATSATVSVSFDKGATWTKARVVPTFDDHFLALWPNSGAKGSTPWLKVTATDALGGSITQTVANAYTIG
;
A
#
# COMPACT_ATOMS: atom_id res chain seq x y z
N GLY A 1 18.13 -47.01 -32.86
CA GLY A 1 18.93 -45.79 -33.06
C GLY A 1 18.02 -44.79 -33.74
N ALA A 2 17.38 -43.94 -32.94
CA ALA A 2 16.42 -42.95 -33.40
C ALA A 2 17.01 -41.56 -33.13
N THR A 3 17.11 -40.77 -34.18
CA THR A 3 17.58 -39.39 -34.20
C THR A 3 16.46 -38.45 -33.75
N ALA A 4 16.79 -37.58 -32.80
CA ALA A 4 15.92 -36.55 -32.23
C ALA A 4 15.68 -35.40 -33.23
N GLY A 5 14.41 -35.00 -33.35
CA GLY A 5 13.99 -33.74 -33.95
C GLY A 5 13.56 -32.78 -32.85
N ALA A 6 14.06 -31.54 -32.92
CA ALA A 6 13.75 -30.45 -32.01
C ALA A 6 12.29 -30.02 -32.12
N ALA A 7 11.61 -29.91 -30.98
CA ALA A 7 10.35 -29.19 -30.82
C ALA A 7 10.59 -28.01 -29.88
N SER A 8 10.35 -26.81 -30.40
CA SER A 8 10.30 -25.55 -29.67
C SER A 8 9.12 -25.57 -28.69
N ALA A 9 9.41 -25.51 -27.40
CA ALA A 9 8.41 -25.36 -26.34
C ALA A 9 8.34 -23.88 -25.93
N SER A 10 7.11 -23.38 -25.94
CA SER A 10 6.64 -22.07 -25.50
C SER A 10 6.90 -21.82 -24.01
N ALA A 11 7.22 -20.57 -23.68
CA ALA A 11 7.38 -20.07 -22.31
C ALA A 11 6.10 -20.26 -21.47
N PRO A 12 6.20 -20.67 -20.20
CA PRO A 12 5.08 -20.67 -19.27
C PRO A 12 4.99 -19.37 -18.43
N GLN A 13 3.79 -19.19 -17.89
CA GLN A 13 3.16 -18.00 -17.33
C GLN A 13 3.71 -17.55 -15.96
N SER A 14 3.76 -16.24 -15.76
CA SER A 14 4.07 -15.53 -14.50
C SER A 14 2.87 -15.51 -13.54
N GLY A 15 3.14 -15.73 -12.24
CA GLY A 15 2.19 -15.54 -11.14
C GLY A 15 2.07 -14.07 -10.69
N PRO A 16 1.15 -13.75 -9.77
CA PRO A 16 0.86 -12.39 -9.32
C PRO A 16 1.94 -11.88 -8.36
N ALA A 17 2.45 -10.67 -8.63
CA ALA A 17 3.50 -10.02 -7.87
C ALA A 17 2.93 -9.30 -6.64
N ALA A 18 3.56 -9.49 -5.48
CA ALA A 18 3.28 -8.72 -4.27
C ALA A 18 3.58 -7.23 -4.49
N LEU A 19 2.57 -6.36 -4.31
CA LEU A 19 2.72 -4.91 -4.41
C LEU A 19 3.41 -4.35 -3.17
N SER A 20 4.71 -4.07 -3.29
CA SER A 20 5.44 -3.17 -2.39
C SER A 20 6.11 -2.04 -3.18
N GLY A 21 5.74 -0.80 -2.86
CA GLY A 21 6.45 0.41 -3.30
C GLY A 21 6.46 0.65 -4.82
N PRO A 22 7.08 1.76 -5.28
CA PRO A 22 7.12 2.08 -6.70
C PRO A 22 7.74 0.91 -7.48
N VAL A 23 6.98 0.36 -8.44
CA VAL A 23 7.45 -0.67 -9.36
C VAL A 23 8.69 -0.14 -10.09
N LEU A 24 9.86 -0.67 -9.73
CA LEU A 24 10.99 -0.68 -10.64
C LEU A 24 10.53 -1.51 -11.84
N SER A 25 10.40 -0.86 -13.00
CA SER A 25 10.12 -1.48 -14.30
C SER A 25 10.92 -2.79 -14.47
N PRO A 26 10.46 -3.75 -15.31
CA PRO A 26 11.22 -4.97 -15.57
C PRO A 26 12.66 -4.57 -15.86
N THR A 27 13.58 -4.98 -14.98
CA THR A 27 14.97 -4.59 -15.09
C THR A 27 15.48 -5.22 -16.38
N ARG A 28 15.46 -4.41 -17.43
CA ARG A 28 16.50 -4.40 -18.46
C ARG A 28 17.77 -4.81 -17.73
N PRO A 29 18.47 -5.91 -18.11
CA PRO A 29 19.60 -6.43 -17.35
C PRO A 29 20.42 -5.23 -16.91
N LEU A 30 20.44 -4.98 -15.58
CA LEU A 30 20.92 -3.72 -15.05
C LEU A 30 22.27 -3.47 -15.68
N ALA A 31 22.39 -2.36 -16.41
CA ALA A 31 23.58 -2.07 -17.19
C ALA A 31 24.77 -2.12 -16.22
N THR A 32 25.50 -3.23 -16.27
CA THR A 32 26.57 -3.48 -15.33
C THR A 32 27.73 -2.63 -15.79
N THR A 33 28.00 -1.57 -15.03
CA THR A 33 29.12 -0.69 -15.36
C THR A 33 30.35 -1.27 -14.69
N VAL A 34 31.38 -1.52 -15.49
CA VAL A 34 32.65 -2.08 -15.00
C VAL A 34 33.70 -1.00 -15.06
N THR A 35 34.17 -0.54 -13.90
CA THR A 35 35.25 0.44 -13.77
C THR A 35 36.50 -0.23 -13.23
N THR A 36 37.68 0.09 -13.78
CA THR A 36 38.95 -0.44 -13.24
C THR A 36 39.36 0.40 -12.04
N LEU A 37 39.66 -0.25 -10.92
CA LEU A 37 40.17 0.35 -9.69
C LEU A 37 41.69 0.62 -9.79
N PRO A 38 42.24 1.51 -8.95
CA PRO A 38 43.67 1.88 -8.99
C PRO A 38 44.65 0.71 -8.85
N ASP A 39 44.25 -0.37 -8.18
CA ASP A 39 45.05 -1.58 -7.98
C ASP A 39 44.96 -2.59 -9.14
N GLY A 40 44.15 -2.28 -10.16
CA GLY A 40 43.94 -3.10 -11.35
C GLY A 40 42.74 -4.05 -11.26
N ASP A 41 42.13 -4.18 -10.08
CA ASP A 41 40.85 -4.87 -9.93
C ASP A 41 39.73 -4.11 -10.64
N ARG A 42 38.57 -4.74 -10.79
CA ARG A 42 37.43 -4.22 -11.53
C ARG A 42 36.20 -4.16 -10.63
N LEU A 43 35.63 -2.99 -10.52
CA LEU A 43 34.37 -2.74 -9.84
C LEU A 43 33.21 -2.94 -10.82
N ALA A 44 32.43 -3.99 -10.64
CA ALA A 44 31.18 -4.21 -11.36
C ALA A 44 30.02 -3.69 -10.50
N VAL A 45 29.32 -2.66 -10.99
CA VAL A 45 28.17 -2.06 -10.31
C VAL A 45 26.91 -2.35 -11.12
N ALA A 46 25.94 -3.01 -10.49
CA ALA A 46 24.60 -3.23 -11.02
C ALA A 46 23.59 -2.42 -10.20
N GLY A 47 22.92 -1.46 -10.85
CA GLY A 47 22.00 -0.52 -10.19
C GLY A 47 22.63 0.86 -9.96
N SER A 48 21.93 1.70 -9.18
CA SER A 48 22.35 3.07 -8.84
C SER A 48 22.01 3.41 -7.39
N GLY A 49 22.75 4.36 -6.78
CA GLY A 49 22.52 4.80 -5.40
C GLY A 49 23.12 3.88 -4.33
N PRO A 50 22.81 4.10 -3.03
CA PRO A 50 23.41 3.37 -1.90
C PRO A 50 23.12 1.85 -1.91
N GLY A 51 22.04 1.41 -2.56
CA GLY A 51 21.65 0.00 -2.68
C GLY A 51 22.18 -0.72 -3.93
N ALA A 52 23.09 -0.10 -4.70
CA ALA A 52 23.66 -0.76 -5.88
C ALA A 52 24.43 -2.04 -5.48
N ALA A 53 24.25 -3.12 -6.26
CA ALA A 53 25.01 -4.34 -6.06
C ALA A 53 26.42 -4.14 -6.63
N VAL A 54 27.44 -4.27 -5.78
CA VAL A 54 28.83 -4.00 -6.15
C VAL A 54 29.70 -5.24 -5.98
N THR A 55 30.25 -5.76 -7.07
CA THR A 55 31.21 -6.87 -7.01
C THR A 55 32.59 -6.38 -7.42
N VAL A 56 33.61 -6.67 -6.62
CA VAL A 56 35.00 -6.44 -7.05
C VAL A 56 35.51 -7.72 -7.68
N LEU A 57 36.10 -7.60 -8.86
CA LEU A 57 36.64 -8.70 -9.65
C LEU A 57 38.14 -8.49 -9.85
N ALA A 58 38.94 -9.51 -9.66
CA ALA A 58 40.33 -9.52 -10.12
C ALA A 58 40.41 -9.32 -11.65
N PRO A 59 41.58 -8.97 -12.20
CA PRO A 59 41.77 -8.86 -13.65
C PRO A 59 41.37 -10.11 -14.44
N ASP A 60 41.40 -11.28 -13.80
CA ASP A 60 41.02 -12.58 -14.36
C ASP A 60 39.51 -12.89 -14.25
N GLY A 61 38.72 -11.98 -13.67
CA GLY A 61 37.26 -12.09 -13.53
C GLY A 61 36.77 -12.82 -12.29
N ARG A 62 37.66 -13.29 -11.39
CA ARG A 62 37.24 -13.89 -10.12
C ARG A 62 36.82 -12.81 -9.12
N SER A 63 35.77 -13.06 -8.33
CA SER A 63 35.41 -12.18 -7.21
C SER A 63 36.58 -12.08 -6.22
N VAL A 64 36.89 -10.86 -5.82
CA VAL A 64 37.87 -10.56 -4.78
C VAL A 64 37.17 -9.93 -3.58
N PRO A 65 37.57 -10.31 -2.35
CA PRO A 65 37.04 -9.66 -1.16
C PRO A 65 37.35 -8.17 -1.16
N ALA A 66 36.39 -7.37 -0.74
CA ALA A 66 36.54 -5.94 -0.59
C ALA A 66 35.73 -5.46 0.61
N VAL A 67 36.19 -4.37 1.22
CA VAL A 67 35.45 -3.65 2.26
C VAL A 67 34.57 -2.61 1.60
N ARG A 68 33.29 -2.62 1.98
CA ARG A 68 32.35 -1.56 1.65
C ARG A 68 32.24 -0.57 2.81
N TYR A 69 32.07 0.70 2.46
CA TYR A 69 31.94 1.78 3.42
C TYR A 69 31.10 2.91 2.84
N ALA A 70 30.01 3.31 3.49
CA ALA A 70 29.15 4.40 3.03
C ALA A 70 28.92 5.41 4.16
N PRO A 71 29.72 6.49 4.28
CA PRO A 71 29.56 7.45 5.38
C PRO A 71 28.25 8.22 5.34
N ASN A 72 27.65 8.36 4.15
CA ASN A 72 26.44 9.11 3.91
C ASN A 72 25.86 8.73 2.53
N ARG A 73 24.74 9.35 2.16
CA ARG A 73 24.03 9.10 0.90
C ARG A 73 24.83 9.45 -0.37
N ASP A 74 25.81 10.33 -0.27
CA ASP A 74 26.53 10.91 -1.41
C ASP A 74 27.87 10.21 -1.68
N HIS A 75 28.33 9.34 -0.76
CA HIS A 75 29.58 8.62 -0.86
C HIS A 75 29.42 7.14 -0.51
N SER A 76 29.97 6.29 -1.37
CA SER A 76 30.06 4.85 -1.13
C SER A 76 31.38 4.37 -1.65
N TYR A 77 32.18 3.76 -0.80
CA TYR A 77 33.53 3.32 -1.06
C TYR A 77 33.57 1.81 -1.15
N VAL A 78 34.31 1.29 -2.12
CA VAL A 78 34.59 -0.15 -2.23
C VAL A 78 36.08 -0.37 -2.41
N ILE A 79 36.72 -0.84 -1.34
CA ILE A 79 38.18 -0.93 -1.22
C ILE A 79 38.57 -2.41 -1.22
N PRO A 80 39.30 -2.90 -2.24
CA PRO A 80 39.78 -4.29 -2.28
C PRO A 80 40.66 -4.64 -1.07
N ASP A 81 40.58 -5.89 -0.62
CA ASP A 81 41.39 -6.40 0.49
C ASP A 81 42.90 -6.27 0.27
N SER A 82 43.34 -6.43 -0.99
CA SER A 82 44.73 -6.22 -1.45
C SER A 82 45.24 -4.82 -1.10
N VAL A 83 44.37 -3.82 -1.24
CA VAL A 83 44.65 -2.40 -0.98
C VAL A 83 44.71 -2.13 0.51
N LEU A 84 43.77 -2.70 1.28
CA LEU A 84 43.78 -2.61 2.74
C LEU A 84 45.04 -3.26 3.33
N ALA A 85 45.44 -4.42 2.81
CA ALA A 85 46.63 -5.14 3.25
C ALA A 85 47.94 -4.36 2.99
N ALA A 86 47.95 -3.46 2.02
CA ALA A 86 49.09 -2.58 1.74
C ALA A 86 49.26 -1.46 2.78
N GLY A 87 48.26 -1.20 3.64
CA GLY A 87 48.33 -0.31 4.80
C GLY A 87 48.35 1.20 4.51
N HIS A 88 48.53 1.60 3.25
CA HIS A 88 48.47 2.99 2.82
C HIS A 88 47.73 3.10 1.47
N PHE A 89 46.56 3.72 1.48
CA PHE A 89 45.79 4.04 0.27
C PHE A 89 45.00 5.33 0.49
N ASP A 90 44.58 5.97 -0.59
CA ASP A 90 43.66 7.10 -0.56
C ASP A 90 42.23 6.59 -0.80
N PRO A 91 41.34 6.59 0.21
CA PRO A 91 39.98 6.12 0.06
C PRO A 91 39.20 6.83 -1.05
N ALA A 92 39.52 8.11 -1.35
CA ALA A 92 38.85 8.87 -2.40
C ALA A 92 38.98 8.22 -3.79
N GLN A 93 40.01 7.41 -4.01
CA GLN A 93 40.22 6.69 -5.27
C GLN A 93 39.29 5.47 -5.44
N TYR A 94 38.56 5.11 -4.37
CA TYR A 94 37.66 3.97 -4.32
C TYR A 94 36.20 4.41 -4.11
N ASP A 95 35.91 5.71 -4.24
CA ASP A 95 34.57 6.28 -4.15
C ASP A 95 33.76 5.99 -5.42
N VAL A 96 32.69 5.22 -5.29
CA VAL A 96 31.86 4.69 -6.38
C VAL A 96 31.26 5.82 -7.24
N PRO A 97 30.62 6.87 -6.69
CA PRO A 97 30.12 7.99 -7.49
C PRO A 97 31.22 8.72 -8.28
N ALA A 98 32.41 8.89 -7.70
CA ALA A 98 33.56 9.51 -8.38
C ALA A 98 34.08 8.62 -9.53
N LEU A 99 34.10 7.30 -9.33
CA LEU A 99 34.49 6.31 -10.35
C LEU A 99 33.49 6.20 -11.51
N HIS A 100 32.23 6.62 -11.32
CA HIS A 100 31.21 6.71 -12.36
C HIS A 100 31.19 8.04 -13.12
N GLY A 101 32.13 8.96 -12.84
CA GLY A 101 32.24 10.24 -13.58
C GLY A 101 31.14 11.24 -13.27
N SER A 102 30.42 11.08 -12.15
CA SER A 102 29.52 12.11 -11.61
C SER A 102 30.36 13.29 -11.14
N THR A 103 30.23 14.46 -11.79
CA THR A 103 31.01 15.68 -11.47
C THR A 103 30.48 16.42 -10.24
N ALA A 104 29.89 15.73 -9.26
CA ALA A 104 29.63 16.34 -7.96
C ALA A 104 30.98 16.60 -7.27
N GLN A 105 31.29 17.86 -7.05
CA GLN A 105 32.53 18.30 -6.42
C GLN A 105 32.55 17.76 -4.98
N ALA A 106 33.41 16.77 -4.73
CA ALA A 106 33.49 16.07 -3.46
C ALA A 106 33.99 16.99 -2.34
N ASP A 107 33.09 17.35 -1.42
CA ASP A 107 33.53 17.67 -0.06
C ASP A 107 34.02 16.35 0.55
N THR A 108 35.29 16.28 0.93
CA THR A 108 35.85 15.08 1.59
C THR A 108 35.17 14.91 2.95
N VAL A 109 34.09 14.14 3.01
CA VAL A 109 33.46 13.76 4.28
C VAL A 109 34.34 12.71 4.94
N ILE A 110 35.17 13.15 5.89
CA ILE A 110 35.90 12.27 6.80
C ILE A 110 34.90 11.85 7.89
N PRO A 111 34.70 10.54 8.16
CA PRO A 111 33.90 10.11 9.31
C PRO A 111 34.47 10.73 10.58
N GLN A 112 33.60 11.25 11.46
CA GLN A 112 34.04 11.84 12.72
C GLN A 112 34.48 10.79 13.77
N TYR A 113 34.57 9.51 13.38
CA TYR A 113 34.92 8.39 14.25
C TYR A 113 35.80 7.35 13.52
N PRO A 114 36.72 6.66 14.23
CA PRO A 114 37.48 5.54 13.68
C PRO A 114 36.58 4.38 13.22
N LEU A 115 36.98 3.70 12.15
CA LEU A 115 36.28 2.54 11.61
C LEU A 115 37.13 1.27 11.74
N HIS A 116 36.46 0.14 11.91
CA HIS A 116 37.05 -1.17 12.14
C HIS A 116 36.42 -2.20 11.20
N ILE A 117 37.19 -3.20 10.80
CA ILE A 117 36.72 -4.20 9.85
C ILE A 117 35.91 -5.25 10.61
N LEU A 118 34.66 -5.42 10.20
CA LEU A 118 33.82 -6.56 10.54
C LEU A 118 33.75 -7.50 9.33
N GLN A 119 34.19 -8.75 9.54
CA GLN A 119 34.00 -9.83 8.58
C GLN A 119 32.75 -10.63 8.96
N LEU A 120 31.88 -10.85 7.99
CA LEU A 120 30.66 -11.63 8.09
C LEU A 120 30.88 -12.94 7.31
N ASN A 121 30.81 -14.07 7.99
CA ASN A 121 30.88 -15.38 7.35
C ASN A 121 29.48 -16.01 7.38
N SER A 122 29.03 -16.55 6.26
CA SER A 122 27.76 -17.25 6.11
C SER A 122 28.03 -18.71 5.76
N THR A 123 27.36 -19.62 6.49
CA THR A 123 27.36 -21.06 6.24
C THR A 123 25.94 -21.49 5.92
N GLY A 124 25.73 -22.17 4.80
CA GLY A 124 24.41 -22.66 4.38
C GLY A 124 24.02 -24.00 5.01
N LEU A 125 22.82 -24.47 4.69
CA LEU A 125 22.26 -25.75 5.16
C LEU A 125 23.18 -26.96 4.90
N ASP A 126 23.92 -26.94 3.80
CA ASP A 126 24.86 -28.00 3.41
C ASP A 126 26.22 -27.94 4.16
N GLY A 127 26.39 -26.96 5.05
CA GLY A 127 27.60 -26.73 5.82
C GLY A 127 28.74 -26.06 5.04
N LYS A 128 28.50 -25.58 3.81
CA LYS A 128 29.48 -24.84 3.01
C LYS A 128 29.21 -23.33 3.07
N PRO A 129 30.17 -22.47 2.66
CA PRO A 129 29.91 -21.05 2.49
C PRO A 129 28.75 -20.81 1.53
N ALA A 130 27.81 -19.96 1.91
CA ALA A 130 26.57 -19.70 1.14
C ALA A 130 26.28 -18.21 1.00
N ASP A 131 25.68 -17.83 -0.12
CA ASP A 131 25.27 -16.45 -0.35
C ASP A 131 24.13 -16.08 0.62
N ALA A 132 24.14 -14.85 1.12
CA ALA A 132 23.18 -14.36 2.10
C ALA A 132 23.13 -12.83 2.09
N THR A 133 22.17 -12.25 2.80
CA THR A 133 22.18 -10.83 3.13
C THR A 133 22.14 -10.64 4.65
N THR A 134 23.09 -9.90 5.20
CA THR A 134 23.10 -9.51 6.62
C THR A 134 22.66 -8.06 6.77
N PHE A 135 21.52 -7.82 7.41
CA PHE A 135 21.14 -6.50 7.89
C PHE A 135 21.84 -6.22 9.22
N LEU A 136 22.73 -5.23 9.21
CA LEU A 136 23.56 -4.86 10.35
C LEU A 136 23.09 -3.51 10.92
N ILE A 137 22.82 -3.47 12.22
CA ILE A 137 22.31 -2.29 12.93
C ILE A 137 23.23 -1.97 14.11
N ASP A 138 23.75 -0.74 14.19
CA ASP A 138 24.44 -0.20 15.37
C ASP A 138 23.41 0.12 16.46
N VAL A 139 23.60 -0.49 17.63
CA VAL A 139 22.66 -0.37 18.76
C VAL A 139 23.18 0.57 19.85
N ASP A 140 24.37 1.13 19.65
CA ASP A 140 24.87 2.29 20.40
C ASP A 140 24.32 3.61 19.80
N ASP A 141 24.19 3.69 18.48
CA ASP A 141 23.58 4.81 17.75
C ASP A 141 23.15 4.40 16.34
N VAL A 142 21.85 4.18 16.13
CA VAL A 142 21.34 3.66 14.84
C VAL A 142 21.60 4.60 13.66
N ASN A 143 21.79 5.91 13.92
CA ASN A 143 22.12 6.86 12.85
C ASN A 143 23.54 6.67 12.32
N ARG A 144 24.41 5.96 13.05
CA ARG A 144 25.77 5.67 12.59
C ARG A 144 25.80 4.51 11.61
N TRP A 145 24.97 3.49 11.85
CA TRP A 145 24.91 2.33 10.97
C TRP A 145 23.58 1.60 11.03
N SER A 146 22.94 1.44 9.87
CA SER A 146 21.80 0.55 9.67
C SER A 146 21.68 0.25 8.18
N GLN A 147 22.28 -0.85 7.69
CA GLN A 147 22.37 -1.16 6.26
C GLN A 147 22.43 -2.67 5.99
N PRO A 148 21.92 -3.14 4.83
CA PRO A 148 22.13 -4.50 4.35
C PRO A 148 23.55 -4.69 3.78
N ILE A 149 24.15 -5.84 4.09
CA ILE A 149 25.45 -6.27 3.57
C ILE A 149 25.25 -7.58 2.82
N PRO A 150 25.48 -7.65 1.51
CA PRO A 150 25.44 -8.91 0.78
C PRO A 150 26.72 -9.72 1.07
N LEU A 151 26.54 -11.03 1.26
CA LEU A 151 27.60 -12.01 1.45
C LEU A 151 27.65 -12.84 0.18
N VAL A 152 28.76 -12.78 -0.54
CA VAL A 152 28.95 -13.50 -1.81
C VAL A 152 30.07 -14.52 -1.62
N GLY A 153 29.82 -15.76 -2.02
CA GLY A 153 30.66 -16.91 -1.66
C GLY A 153 30.74 -17.13 -0.15
N GLY A 154 29.71 -16.71 0.60
CA GLY A 154 29.63 -16.82 2.06
C GLY A 154 30.54 -15.88 2.86
N ILE A 155 31.08 -14.82 2.25
CA ILE A 155 31.88 -13.81 2.96
C ILE A 155 31.42 -12.40 2.58
N GLY A 156 31.22 -11.56 3.60
CA GLY A 156 31.06 -10.11 3.48
C GLY A 156 32.05 -9.38 4.37
N ARG A 157 32.51 -8.20 3.97
CA ARG A 157 33.34 -7.33 4.82
C ARG A 157 32.87 -5.89 4.76
N VAL A 158 32.84 -5.25 5.92
CA VAL A 158 32.35 -3.90 6.09
C VAL A 158 33.19 -3.15 7.13
N ALA A 159 33.43 -1.86 6.91
CA ALA A 159 34.08 -0.99 7.88
C ALA A 159 33.03 -0.22 8.68
N VAL A 160 32.97 -0.47 9.99
CA VAL A 160 31.96 0.08 10.90
C VAL A 160 32.61 0.64 12.18
N PRO A 161 31.98 1.57 12.91
CA PRO A 161 32.44 1.99 14.22
C PRO A 161 32.66 0.81 15.19
N ALA A 162 33.58 0.96 16.13
CA ALA A 162 33.62 0.05 17.27
C ALA A 162 32.36 0.27 18.12
N GLY A 163 31.78 -0.82 18.62
CA GLY A 163 30.52 -0.74 19.34
C GLY A 163 29.74 -2.04 19.33
N HIS A 164 28.47 -1.93 19.70
CA HIS A 164 27.51 -3.02 19.77
C HIS A 164 26.59 -3.00 18.56
N TYR A 165 26.34 -4.17 18.01
CA TYR A 165 25.55 -4.36 16.81
C TYR A 165 24.57 -5.52 16.97
N THR A 166 23.50 -5.46 16.20
CA THR A 166 22.66 -6.61 15.89
C THR A 166 22.80 -6.95 14.41
N ALA A 167 22.82 -8.24 14.10
CA ALA A 167 22.87 -8.76 12.75
C ALA A 167 21.68 -9.71 12.51
N PHE A 168 20.93 -9.47 11.44
CA PHE A 168 19.92 -10.39 10.90
C PHE A 168 20.45 -10.93 9.57
N THR A 169 20.79 -12.20 9.50
CA THR A 169 21.28 -12.83 8.26
C THR A 169 20.16 -13.66 7.65
N ILE A 170 19.84 -13.36 6.39
CA ILE A 170 18.77 -13.97 5.62
C ILE A 170 19.37 -14.81 4.50
N TRP A 171 18.90 -16.04 4.39
CA TRP A 171 19.13 -16.92 3.25
C TRP A 171 17.79 -17.19 2.57
N ASP A 172 17.78 -17.06 1.25
CA ASP A 172 16.64 -17.38 0.41
C ASP A 172 16.93 -18.66 -0.36
N ASP A 173 16.11 -19.68 -0.16
CA ASP A 173 16.11 -20.85 -1.04
C ASP A 173 15.36 -20.48 -2.32
N TYR A 174 16.08 -20.50 -3.44
CA TYR A 174 15.53 -20.11 -4.73
C TYR A 174 15.32 -21.32 -5.64
N ASP A 175 14.07 -21.55 -6.05
CA ASP A 175 13.71 -22.41 -7.17
C ASP A 175 13.42 -21.53 -8.41
N PRO A 176 14.14 -21.70 -9.53
CA PRO A 176 13.89 -20.95 -10.76
C PRO A 176 12.46 -21.06 -11.32
N ALA A 177 11.68 -22.05 -10.91
CA ALA A 177 10.31 -22.27 -11.34
C ALA A 177 9.26 -21.64 -10.41
N THR A 178 9.55 -21.53 -9.11
CA THR A 178 8.60 -21.04 -8.08
C THR A 178 9.10 -19.82 -7.31
N GLU A 179 10.24 -19.27 -7.70
CA GLU A 179 10.94 -18.17 -7.02
C GLU A 179 11.44 -18.57 -5.62
N ILE A 180 11.20 -17.76 -4.58
CA ILE A 180 11.66 -18.07 -3.23
C ILE A 180 10.80 -19.21 -2.66
N ASP A 181 11.41 -20.36 -2.40
CA ASP A 181 10.74 -21.57 -1.88
C ASP A 181 10.73 -21.62 -0.34
N ALA A 182 11.75 -21.05 0.30
CA ALA A 182 11.83 -20.90 1.75
C ALA A 182 12.78 -19.76 2.13
N MET A 183 12.64 -19.25 3.35
CA MET A 183 13.54 -18.25 3.91
C MET A 183 14.04 -18.69 5.29
N HIS A 184 15.35 -18.61 5.51
CA HIS A 184 15.98 -18.88 6.78
C HIS A 184 16.58 -17.60 7.35
N ILE A 185 16.36 -17.33 8.64
CA ILE A 185 16.85 -16.11 9.30
C ILE A 185 17.60 -16.48 10.57
N ALA A 186 18.88 -16.11 10.63
CA ALA A 186 19.67 -16.18 11.84
C ALA A 186 19.86 -14.79 12.43
N THR A 187 19.54 -14.65 13.72
CA THR A 187 19.65 -13.40 14.46
C THR A 187 20.79 -13.48 15.47
N GLN A 188 21.65 -12.47 15.47
CA GLN A 188 22.64 -12.26 16.53
C GLN A 188 22.48 -10.85 17.12
N THR A 189 21.96 -10.78 18.34
CA THR A 189 21.58 -9.52 19.01
C THR A 189 22.74 -8.77 19.66
N ASP A 190 23.79 -9.48 20.09
CA ASP A 190 24.89 -8.94 20.89
C ASP A 190 26.23 -9.17 20.20
N LEU A 191 26.40 -8.60 19.01
CA LEU A 191 27.68 -8.56 18.31
C LEU A 191 28.50 -7.37 18.81
N THR A 192 29.74 -7.60 19.24
CA THR A 192 30.68 -6.52 19.56
C THR A 192 31.73 -6.39 18.46
N VAL A 193 31.86 -5.19 17.91
CA VAL A 193 32.97 -4.81 17.03
C VAL A 193 34.04 -4.14 17.88
N ALA A 194 35.21 -4.79 17.97
CA ALA A 194 36.34 -4.29 18.74
C ALA A 194 36.93 -3.01 18.13
N ASP A 195 37.54 -2.19 18.99
CA ASP A 195 38.29 -0.98 18.63
C ASP A 195 39.66 -1.27 17.99
N THR A 196 40.01 -2.54 17.83
CA THR A 196 41.26 -3.00 17.22
C THR A 196 41.06 -4.33 16.50
N GLY A 197 41.79 -4.53 15.39
CA GLY A 197 41.78 -5.78 14.63
C GLY A 197 40.53 -5.98 13.76
N VAL A 198 40.33 -7.23 13.34
CA VAL A 198 39.16 -7.66 12.55
C VAL A 198 38.22 -8.41 13.47
N SER A 199 36.99 -7.91 13.62
CA SER A 199 35.92 -8.63 14.31
C SER A 199 35.24 -9.60 13.34
N THR A 200 34.68 -10.71 13.84
CA THR A 200 34.06 -11.73 12.98
C THR A 200 32.67 -12.10 13.50
N LEU A 201 31.69 -12.07 12.61
CA LEU A 201 30.37 -12.70 12.76
C LEU A 201 30.37 -14.02 11.98
N ASN A 202 29.87 -15.10 12.59
CA ASN A 202 29.63 -16.37 11.88
C ASN A 202 28.14 -16.67 11.93
N ALA A 203 27.46 -16.40 10.84
CA ALA A 203 26.06 -16.75 10.64
C ALA A 203 25.97 -18.16 10.04
N ASP A 204 25.12 -19.00 10.64
CA ASP A 204 24.95 -20.40 10.23
C ASP A 204 23.47 -20.67 10.01
N GLU A 205 23.08 -20.87 8.75
CA GLU A 205 21.71 -21.07 8.31
C GLU A 205 21.03 -22.22 9.06
N ARG A 206 21.80 -23.25 9.44
CA ARG A 206 21.31 -24.43 10.18
C ARG A 206 20.80 -24.10 11.59
N THR A 207 21.07 -22.89 12.09
CA THR A 207 20.53 -22.42 13.38
C THR A 207 19.10 -21.94 13.27
N ALA A 208 18.61 -21.63 12.05
CA ALA A 208 17.21 -21.39 11.78
C ALA A 208 16.45 -22.72 11.87
N THR A 209 15.99 -23.08 13.05
CA THR A 209 15.33 -24.36 13.32
C THR A 209 13.84 -24.23 13.64
N SER A 210 13.36 -23.01 13.84
CA SER A 210 11.99 -22.76 14.31
C SER A 210 11.16 -22.16 13.20
N GLN A 211 10.39 -23.01 12.53
CA GLN A 211 9.48 -22.59 11.48
C GLN A 211 8.34 -21.78 12.09
N VAL A 212 8.11 -20.59 11.55
CA VAL A 212 6.95 -19.76 11.90
C VAL A 212 5.71 -20.44 11.35
N THR A 213 4.73 -20.67 12.21
CA THR A 213 3.46 -21.29 11.84
C THR A 213 2.35 -20.75 12.74
N ALA A 214 1.09 -20.83 12.29
CA ALA A 214 -0.03 -20.62 13.17
C ALA A 214 -1.10 -21.71 12.99
N THR A 215 -1.75 -22.05 14.10
CA THR A 215 -2.89 -22.96 14.13
C THR A 215 -4.19 -22.16 14.23
N ALA A 216 -5.02 -22.25 13.19
CA ALA A 216 -6.31 -21.57 13.11
C ALA A 216 -7.50 -22.48 13.54
N PRO A 217 -8.60 -21.90 14.05
CA PRO A 217 -9.80 -22.65 14.45
C PRO A 217 -10.43 -23.47 13.31
N ARG A 218 -10.40 -22.93 12.09
CA ARG A 218 -10.75 -23.65 10.86
C ARG A 218 -9.46 -23.92 10.10
N PRO A 219 -9.32 -25.06 9.40
CA PRO A 219 -8.13 -25.35 8.61
C PRO A 219 -7.80 -24.21 7.66
N ALA A 220 -6.56 -23.78 7.62
CA ALA A 220 -6.07 -22.75 6.72
C ALA A 220 -4.63 -23.09 6.31
N THR A 221 -4.24 -22.65 5.12
CA THR A 221 -2.87 -22.73 4.62
C THR A 221 -2.27 -21.35 4.73
N THR A 222 -1.12 -21.24 5.39
CA THR A 222 -0.36 -19.99 5.43
C THR A 222 -0.10 -19.52 4.01
N ASP A 223 -0.43 -18.28 3.72
CA ASP A 223 -0.13 -17.62 2.45
C ASP A 223 0.54 -16.26 2.65
N THR A 224 0.63 -15.76 3.89
CA THR A 224 1.42 -14.57 4.25
C THR A 224 2.04 -14.74 5.62
N GLU A 225 3.32 -14.41 5.74
CA GLU A 225 4.03 -14.22 7.00
C GLU A 225 4.77 -12.89 6.96
N TYR A 226 4.39 -11.95 7.83
CA TYR A 226 5.08 -10.68 8.02
C TYR A 226 5.73 -10.67 9.40
N LEU A 227 7.06 -10.80 9.43
CA LEU A 227 7.89 -10.63 10.61
C LEU A 227 8.47 -9.22 10.69
N LEU A 228 8.37 -8.62 11.87
CA LEU A 228 9.06 -7.37 12.22
C LEU A 228 10.15 -7.67 13.24
N PHE A 229 11.37 -7.25 12.90
CA PHE A 229 12.52 -7.22 13.80
C PHE A 229 12.88 -5.76 14.04
N SER A 230 12.86 -5.28 15.28
CA SER A 230 13.24 -3.92 15.61
C SER A 230 14.27 -3.87 16.73
N ARG A 231 15.20 -2.93 16.61
CA ARG A 231 16.29 -2.66 17.55
C ARG A 231 16.25 -1.20 17.96
N THR A 232 16.00 -0.94 19.23
CA THR A 232 16.07 0.42 19.77
C THR A 232 17.40 0.63 20.47
N ASP A 233 18.12 1.67 20.06
CA ASP A 233 19.40 2.06 20.63
C ASP A 233 19.24 2.73 22.01
N VAL A 234 20.37 3.08 22.63
CA VAL A 234 20.40 3.77 23.93
C VAL A 234 19.81 5.19 23.89
N ASN A 235 19.69 5.79 22.70
CA ASN A 235 19.10 7.12 22.46
C ASN A 235 17.61 7.07 22.11
N LYS A 236 16.98 5.88 22.16
CA LYS A 236 15.56 5.66 21.83
C LYS A 236 15.22 5.81 20.35
N LEU A 237 16.20 5.62 19.48
CA LEU A 237 15.98 5.52 18.04
C LEU A 237 15.94 4.06 17.63
N SER A 238 15.06 3.73 16.69
CA SER A 238 14.84 2.35 16.26
C SER A 238 15.38 2.12 14.84
N GLY A 239 16.06 1.00 14.66
CA GLY A 239 16.35 0.41 13.35
C GLY A 239 15.55 -0.87 13.21
N SER A 240 14.84 -1.04 12.10
CA SER A 240 13.95 -2.17 11.89
C SER A 240 14.24 -2.89 10.57
N LEU A 241 13.97 -4.20 10.57
CA LEU A 241 13.92 -5.06 9.41
C LEU A 241 12.52 -5.67 9.36
N SER A 242 11.83 -5.45 8.25
CA SER A 242 10.56 -6.10 7.92
C SER A 242 10.82 -7.21 6.90
N VAL A 243 10.32 -8.40 7.19
CA VAL A 243 10.42 -9.57 6.31
C VAL A 243 9.02 -10.07 6.01
N ILE A 244 8.74 -10.26 4.73
CA ILE A 244 7.41 -10.63 4.25
C ILE A 244 7.58 -11.71 3.21
N ASN A 245 6.88 -12.83 3.39
CA ASN A 245 6.95 -13.93 2.46
C ASN A 245 5.61 -14.67 2.38
N THR A 246 5.38 -15.34 1.25
CA THR A 246 4.29 -16.30 1.07
C THR A 246 4.77 -17.75 1.24
N SER A 247 6.10 -17.93 1.18
CA SER A 247 6.80 -19.18 1.45
C SER A 247 7.24 -19.30 2.92
N PRO A 248 7.45 -20.53 3.44
CA PRO A 248 7.79 -20.74 4.84
C PRO A 248 9.00 -19.93 5.32
N ILE A 249 8.85 -19.23 6.44
CA ILE A 249 9.97 -18.58 7.15
C ILE A 249 10.39 -19.44 8.34
N THR A 250 11.69 -19.69 8.45
CA THR A 250 12.30 -20.36 9.61
C THR A 250 13.29 -19.42 10.28
N VAL A 251 13.18 -19.26 11.60
CA VAL A 251 14.01 -18.33 12.39
C VAL A 251 14.90 -19.08 13.38
N ALA A 252 16.04 -18.49 13.72
CA ALA A 252 16.93 -18.99 14.76
C ALA A 252 16.45 -18.54 16.15
N PRO A 253 16.24 -19.47 17.10
CA PRO A 253 15.93 -19.11 18.49
C PRO A 253 17.02 -18.21 19.06
N THR A 254 16.62 -17.09 19.63
CA THR A 254 17.53 -15.99 19.99
C THR A 254 17.11 -15.44 21.34
N ALA A 255 18.04 -15.32 22.28
CA ALA A 255 17.75 -14.75 23.60
C ALA A 255 17.55 -13.24 23.54
N ALA A 256 16.98 -12.68 24.61
CA ALA A 256 16.88 -11.23 24.75
C ALA A 256 18.27 -10.57 24.80
N PRO A 257 18.42 -9.38 24.19
CA PRO A 257 19.70 -8.69 24.11
C PRO A 257 20.20 -8.18 25.45
N GLN A 258 21.51 -7.97 25.57
CA GLN A 258 22.13 -7.32 26.72
C GLN A 258 22.29 -5.80 26.55
N VAL A 259 22.38 -5.32 25.31
CA VAL A 259 22.47 -3.89 24.96
C VAL A 259 21.26 -3.48 24.13
N GLY A 260 20.69 -2.30 24.37
CA GLY A 260 19.49 -1.81 23.68
C GLY A 260 18.23 -2.62 24.00
N SER A 261 17.17 -2.45 23.20
CA SER A 261 16.00 -3.33 23.23
C SER A 261 15.77 -4.00 21.88
N PHE A 262 15.13 -5.16 21.91
CA PHE A 262 14.75 -5.94 20.75
C PHE A 262 13.24 -6.14 20.73
N THR A 263 12.66 -6.08 19.55
CA THR A 263 11.28 -6.47 19.29
C THR A 263 11.29 -7.47 18.15
N TYR A 264 10.74 -8.66 18.40
CA TYR A 264 10.40 -9.64 17.38
C TYR A 264 8.88 -9.84 17.41
N GLN A 265 8.25 -9.71 16.25
CA GLN A 265 6.81 -9.79 16.13
C GLN A 265 6.40 -10.48 14.83
N LEU A 266 5.50 -11.46 14.93
CA LEU A 266 4.67 -11.89 13.80
C LEU A 266 3.54 -10.86 13.65
N LEU A 267 3.84 -9.83 12.87
CA LEU A 267 3.01 -8.65 12.69
C LEU A 267 1.74 -8.99 11.88
N ASP A 268 1.88 -9.88 10.91
CA ASP A 268 0.76 -10.44 10.15
C ASP A 268 1.01 -11.92 9.88
N TRP A 269 0.02 -12.74 10.23
CA TRP A 269 -0.12 -14.08 9.68
C TRP A 269 -1.41 -14.14 8.86
N GLY A 270 -1.22 -14.38 7.56
CA GLY A 270 -2.28 -14.65 6.59
C GLY A 270 -2.47 -16.15 6.40
N GLY A 271 -3.72 -16.59 6.45
CA GLY A 271 -4.06 -17.99 6.19
C GLY A 271 -5.34 -18.16 5.39
N SER A 272 -5.24 -18.72 4.19
CA SER A 272 -6.37 -18.97 3.30
C SER A 272 -7.04 -20.32 3.52
N SER A 273 -8.36 -20.37 3.32
CA SER A 273 -9.13 -21.62 3.32
C SER A 273 -8.61 -22.61 2.28
N PRO A 274 -8.69 -23.94 2.51
CA PRO A 274 -8.27 -24.93 1.53
C PRO A 274 -8.95 -24.74 0.17
N ALA A 275 -8.22 -25.02 -0.91
CA ALA A 275 -8.74 -24.95 -2.27
C ALA A 275 -10.06 -25.74 -2.43
N GLY A 276 -11.03 -25.16 -3.12
CA GLY A 276 -12.36 -25.76 -3.33
C GLY A 276 -13.33 -25.61 -2.15
N THR A 277 -12.97 -24.87 -1.11
CA THR A 277 -13.92 -24.48 -0.05
C THR A 277 -15.08 -23.69 -0.66
N ALA A 278 -16.32 -24.16 -0.46
CA ALA A 278 -17.51 -23.56 -1.08
C ALA A 278 -17.79 -22.11 -0.67
N GLN A 279 -17.36 -21.72 0.52
CA GLN A 279 -17.38 -20.33 1.02
C GLN A 279 -15.96 -19.99 1.46
N PRO A 280 -15.15 -19.41 0.56
CA PRO A 280 -13.78 -19.03 0.87
C PRO A 280 -13.72 -18.15 2.12
N TYR A 281 -12.69 -18.38 2.92
CA TYR A 281 -12.38 -17.55 4.06
C TYR A 281 -10.88 -17.39 4.20
N ARG A 282 -10.47 -16.37 4.95
CA ARG A 282 -9.07 -16.17 5.33
C ARG A 282 -8.96 -15.64 6.75
N TYR A 283 -7.78 -15.78 7.33
CA TYR A 283 -7.38 -15.17 8.59
C TYR A 283 -6.34 -14.10 8.32
N ASP A 284 -6.44 -12.99 9.04
CA ASP A 284 -5.46 -11.91 9.10
C ASP A 284 -5.29 -11.55 10.58
N VAL A 285 -4.19 -11.98 11.18
CA VAL A 285 -4.02 -11.92 12.65
C VAL A 285 -2.64 -11.42 13.01
N MET A 286 -2.60 -10.54 14.00
CA MET A 286 -1.36 -10.05 14.60
C MET A 286 -1.10 -10.79 15.90
N PHE A 287 0.17 -11.06 16.20
CA PHE A 287 0.58 -11.62 17.49
C PHE A 287 1.41 -10.62 18.31
N PRO A 288 1.30 -10.65 19.66
CA PRO A 288 2.05 -9.74 20.52
C PRO A 288 3.56 -9.81 20.28
N PRO A 289 4.27 -8.67 20.34
CA PRO A 289 5.72 -8.65 20.22
C PRO A 289 6.37 -9.35 21.43
N SER A 290 7.61 -9.78 21.22
CA SER A 290 8.49 -10.37 22.23
C SER A 290 9.88 -9.72 22.15
N ASP A 291 10.64 -9.79 23.24
CA ASP A 291 12.02 -9.28 23.31
C ASP A 291 13.08 -10.33 22.97
N HIS A 292 12.66 -11.46 22.40
CA HIS A 292 13.47 -12.63 22.05
C HIS A 292 12.80 -13.43 20.92
N ILE A 293 13.45 -14.48 20.41
CA ILE A 293 12.85 -15.43 19.47
C ILE A 293 12.82 -16.80 20.17
N ASP A 294 11.60 -17.27 20.47
CA ASP A 294 11.39 -18.58 21.09
C ASP A 294 11.75 -19.75 20.17
N ALA A 295 12.12 -20.88 20.75
CA ALA A 295 12.34 -22.12 20.01
C ALA A 295 11.04 -22.71 19.44
N ASP A 296 9.89 -22.39 20.04
CA ASP A 296 8.57 -22.71 19.51
C ASP A 296 8.01 -21.46 18.82
N GLN A 297 7.83 -21.55 17.51
CA GLN A 297 7.26 -20.50 16.67
C GLN A 297 5.89 -20.90 16.12
N ASN A 298 5.18 -21.78 16.85
CA ASN A 298 3.79 -22.13 16.55
C ASN A 298 2.81 -21.26 17.34
N TYR A 299 2.18 -20.34 16.65
CA TYR A 299 1.18 -19.43 17.19
C TYR A 299 -0.21 -20.07 17.18
N THR A 300 -1.10 -19.63 18.08
CA THR A 300 -2.49 -20.12 18.13
C THR A 300 -3.46 -18.96 17.95
N VAL A 301 -4.31 -19.06 16.93
CA VAL A 301 -5.37 -18.08 16.69
C VAL A 301 -6.54 -18.33 17.63
N ASP A 302 -6.85 -17.35 18.47
CA ASP A 302 -7.96 -17.40 19.43
C ASP A 302 -9.27 -16.97 18.77
N ALA A 303 -10.15 -17.94 18.48
CA ALA A 303 -11.45 -17.71 17.86
C ALA A 303 -12.32 -16.67 18.58
N SER A 304 -12.17 -16.53 19.90
CA SER A 304 -12.97 -15.60 20.71
C SER A 304 -12.55 -14.13 20.55
N LYS A 305 -11.40 -13.89 19.92
CA LYS A 305 -10.82 -12.57 19.65
C LYS A 305 -10.88 -12.18 18.17
N LEU A 306 -11.64 -12.93 17.37
CA LEU A 306 -11.76 -12.67 15.94
C LEU A 306 -13.03 -11.90 15.63
N GLU A 307 -12.88 -10.95 14.72
CA GLU A 307 -13.99 -10.35 14.00
C GLU A 307 -14.14 -11.01 12.64
N ALA A 308 -15.36 -11.40 12.27
CA ALA A 308 -15.62 -11.86 10.91
C ALA A 308 -16.18 -10.73 10.07
N VAL A 309 -15.53 -10.44 8.95
CA VAL A 309 -16.01 -9.50 7.94
C VAL A 309 -16.45 -10.30 6.74
N HIS A 310 -17.73 -10.24 6.41
CA HIS A 310 -18.32 -10.87 5.23
C HIS A 310 -18.24 -9.90 4.06
N ASN A 311 -17.25 -10.10 3.21
CA ASN A 311 -17.05 -9.33 1.99
C ASN A 311 -17.87 -9.95 0.86
N THR A 312 -18.65 -9.11 0.18
CA THR A 312 -19.17 -9.38 -1.17
C THR A 312 -18.31 -8.57 -2.13
N ILE A 313 -17.64 -9.23 -3.06
CA ILE A 313 -16.76 -8.58 -4.04
C ILE A 313 -17.45 -8.70 -5.38
N ASP A 314 -18.05 -7.60 -5.81
CA ASP A 314 -18.69 -7.50 -7.11
C ASP A 314 -17.66 -7.10 -8.16
N THR A 315 -17.99 -7.37 -9.42
CA THR A 315 -17.05 -7.13 -10.53
C THR A 315 -17.71 -6.44 -11.71
N ASP A 316 -16.92 -5.73 -12.49
CA ASP A 316 -17.35 -5.15 -13.75
C ASP A 316 -17.70 -6.28 -14.74
N ALA A 317 -18.84 -6.18 -15.42
CA ALA A 317 -19.26 -7.18 -16.42
C ALA A 317 -18.26 -7.36 -17.58
N GLY A 318 -17.41 -6.37 -17.79
CA GLY A 318 -16.33 -6.34 -18.75
C GLY A 318 -14.99 -6.91 -18.26
N ASN A 319 -14.85 -7.31 -16.98
CA ASN A 319 -13.67 -8.03 -16.49
C ASN A 319 -13.66 -9.45 -17.09
N PRO A 320 -12.82 -9.73 -18.10
CA PRO A 320 -12.90 -10.99 -18.83
C PRO A 320 -12.16 -12.11 -18.09
N LEU A 321 -11.18 -11.78 -17.26
CA LEU A 321 -10.38 -12.72 -16.49
C LEU A 321 -11.14 -13.24 -15.27
N ARG A 322 -12.12 -12.47 -14.78
CA ARG A 322 -12.82 -12.76 -13.52
C ARG A 322 -11.82 -12.91 -12.37
N GLU A 323 -10.75 -12.14 -12.42
CA GLU A 323 -9.75 -12.07 -11.38
C GLU A 323 -9.83 -10.69 -10.71
N GLY A 324 -9.77 -10.72 -9.39
CA GLY A 324 -9.57 -9.56 -8.54
C GLY A 324 -8.60 -9.92 -7.44
N GLU A 325 -8.19 -8.93 -6.65
CA GLU A 325 -7.25 -9.14 -5.56
C GLU A 325 -7.81 -8.50 -4.30
N PHE A 326 -7.91 -9.28 -3.23
CA PHE A 326 -8.20 -8.76 -1.90
C PHE A 326 -6.88 -8.55 -1.18
N MET A 327 -6.63 -7.31 -0.80
CA MET A 327 -5.44 -6.88 -0.11
C MET A 327 -5.76 -6.59 1.35
N SER A 328 -4.94 -7.10 2.25
CA SER A 328 -4.95 -6.73 3.66
C SER A 328 -3.55 -6.73 4.22
N GLY A 329 -3.35 -5.94 5.26
CA GLY A 329 -2.12 -5.98 6.03
C GLY A 329 -2.02 -4.88 7.08
N PRO A 330 -0.95 -4.90 7.88
CA PRO A 330 -0.77 -3.99 8.99
C PRO A 330 -0.49 -2.55 8.52
N PHE A 331 -1.02 -1.59 9.27
CA PHE A 331 -0.76 -0.16 9.10
C PHE A 331 -0.46 0.49 10.44
N SER A 332 0.61 1.27 10.51
CA SER A 332 0.88 2.16 11.64
C SER A 332 1.55 3.46 11.17
N PRO A 333 1.53 4.53 11.96
CA PRO A 333 2.27 5.75 11.63
C PRO A 333 3.78 5.52 11.44
N GLU A 334 4.36 4.57 12.17
CA GLU A 334 5.81 4.26 12.10
C GLU A 334 6.15 3.38 10.90
N LEU A 335 5.35 2.35 10.60
CA LEU A 335 5.61 1.39 9.52
C LEU A 335 5.05 1.86 8.17
N GLY A 336 4.15 2.84 8.17
CA GLY A 336 3.27 3.10 7.04
C GLY A 336 2.23 1.98 6.89
N GLY A 337 1.68 1.86 5.68
CA GLY A 337 0.79 0.78 5.29
C GLY A 337 1.49 -0.26 4.46
N PHE A 338 1.27 -1.52 4.79
CA PHE A 338 1.64 -2.64 3.94
C PHE A 338 0.44 -3.56 3.77
N SER A 339 0.27 -4.12 2.57
CA SER A 339 -0.78 -5.11 2.31
C SER A 339 -0.27 -6.17 1.36
N VAL A 340 -0.55 -7.44 1.67
CA VAL A 340 -0.37 -8.54 0.73
C VAL A 340 -1.67 -8.76 0.00
N GLY A 341 -1.58 -8.92 -1.30
CA GLY A 341 -2.71 -9.20 -2.15
C GLY A 341 -2.91 -10.69 -2.38
N HIS A 342 -4.19 -11.08 -2.39
CA HIS A 342 -4.61 -12.47 -2.55
C HIS A 342 -5.58 -12.52 -3.71
N VAL A 343 -5.17 -13.23 -4.76
CA VAL A 343 -5.95 -13.34 -5.99
C VAL A 343 -7.18 -14.20 -5.75
N LEU A 344 -8.32 -13.68 -6.19
CA LEU A 344 -9.63 -14.30 -6.07
C LEU A 344 -10.30 -14.36 -7.44
N THR A 345 -11.10 -15.41 -7.65
CA THR A 345 -12.06 -15.41 -8.77
C THR A 345 -13.26 -14.57 -8.39
N VAL A 346 -13.56 -13.50 -9.13
CA VAL A 346 -14.67 -12.56 -8.91
C VAL A 346 -15.78 -12.72 -9.96
N PRO A 347 -17.06 -12.42 -9.65
CA PRO A 347 -17.53 -12.00 -8.34
C PRO A 347 -17.51 -13.13 -7.30
N THR A 348 -17.38 -12.77 -6.03
CA THR A 348 -17.27 -13.77 -4.96
C THR A 348 -17.73 -13.24 -3.61
N ARG A 349 -17.81 -14.16 -2.65
CA ARG A 349 -17.96 -13.83 -1.23
C ARG A 349 -16.76 -14.39 -0.48
N LEU A 350 -16.13 -13.53 0.31
CA LEU A 350 -14.97 -13.88 1.14
C LEU A 350 -15.29 -13.51 2.59
N THR A 351 -15.18 -14.47 3.50
CA THR A 351 -15.19 -14.14 4.94
C THR A 351 -13.75 -13.95 5.43
N THR A 352 -13.41 -12.76 5.88
CA THR A 352 -12.11 -12.48 6.48
C THR A 352 -12.24 -12.47 8.00
N TYR A 353 -11.33 -13.15 8.69
CA TYR A 353 -11.25 -13.15 10.15
C TYR A 353 -10.09 -12.29 10.61
N PHE A 354 -10.38 -11.12 11.16
CA PHE A 354 -9.37 -10.20 11.67
C PHE A 354 -9.10 -10.43 13.16
N GLY A 355 -7.81 -10.46 13.52
CA GLY A 355 -7.35 -10.35 14.90
C GLY A 355 -7.31 -8.90 15.38
N ALA A 356 -7.28 -8.72 16.70
CA ALA A 356 -7.19 -7.39 17.30
C ALA A 356 -5.89 -6.64 16.90
N PRO A 357 -5.97 -5.31 16.67
CA PRO A 357 -4.81 -4.43 16.55
C PRO A 357 -3.85 -4.56 17.73
N ILE A 358 -2.56 -4.27 17.50
CA ILE A 358 -1.52 -4.31 18.54
C ILE A 358 -0.81 -2.97 18.60
N GLY A 359 -0.83 -2.35 19.78
CA GLY A 359 -0.28 -1.00 19.96
C GLY A 359 -1.05 0.01 19.11
N ASP A 360 -0.33 0.73 18.26
CA ASP A 360 -0.85 1.68 17.26
C ASP A 360 -0.95 1.07 15.85
N THR A 361 -0.68 -0.23 15.70
CA THR A 361 -0.79 -0.93 14.42
C THR A 361 -2.20 -1.47 14.21
N GLY A 362 -2.90 -0.93 13.23
CA GLY A 362 -4.22 -1.37 12.73
C GLY A 362 -4.12 -2.18 11.44
N TRP A 363 -5.26 -2.44 10.82
CA TRP A 363 -5.36 -3.25 9.59
C TRP A 363 -5.83 -2.39 8.43
N THR A 364 -5.20 -2.43 7.28
CA THR A 364 -5.76 -1.85 6.04
C THR A 364 -6.43 -2.93 5.20
N ARG A 365 -7.39 -2.52 4.37
CA ARG A 365 -8.08 -3.39 3.41
C ARG A 365 -8.30 -2.67 2.11
N GLU A 366 -8.07 -3.39 1.03
CA GLU A 366 -8.29 -2.88 -0.32
C GLU A 366 -8.73 -4.02 -1.26
N VAL A 367 -9.50 -3.68 -2.29
CA VAL A 367 -9.85 -4.61 -3.36
C VAL A 367 -9.48 -4.03 -4.71
N LEU A 368 -8.72 -4.79 -5.50
CA LEU A 368 -8.51 -4.51 -6.91
C LEU A 368 -9.56 -5.29 -7.70
N ASN A 369 -10.53 -4.57 -8.27
CA ASN A 369 -11.69 -5.20 -8.95
C ASN A 369 -11.37 -5.80 -10.31
N ALA A 370 -10.24 -5.43 -10.90
CA ALA A 370 -9.71 -6.02 -12.12
C ALA A 370 -8.18 -5.93 -12.09
N LEU A 371 -7.51 -7.08 -12.24
CA LEU A 371 -6.07 -7.12 -12.40
C LEU A 371 -5.69 -6.81 -13.86
N PRO A 372 -4.64 -5.99 -14.10
CA PRO A 372 -4.16 -5.78 -15.45
C PRO A 372 -3.70 -7.12 -16.04
N ALA A 373 -3.93 -7.30 -17.35
CA ALA A 373 -3.38 -8.47 -18.02
C ALA A 373 -1.84 -8.46 -17.90
N PRO A 374 -1.17 -9.61 -17.74
CA PRO A 374 0.28 -9.67 -17.55
C PRO A 374 1.11 -9.02 -18.67
N ASP A 375 0.50 -8.86 -19.85
CA ASP A 375 1.08 -8.24 -21.04
C ASP A 375 0.64 -6.80 -21.28
N ASP A 376 -0.14 -6.18 -20.37
CA ASP A 376 -0.57 -4.80 -20.48
C ASP A 376 0.54 -3.82 -20.03
N PRO A 377 1.17 -3.07 -20.96
CA PRO A 377 2.25 -2.15 -20.62
C PRO A 377 1.76 -0.90 -19.87
N ALA A 378 0.45 -0.67 -19.78
CA ALA A 378 -0.12 0.55 -19.17
C ALA A 378 -0.33 0.46 -17.66
N PHE A 379 -0.23 -0.74 -17.05
CA PHE A 379 -0.44 -1.00 -15.62
C PHE A 379 -1.55 -0.13 -15.00
N ALA A 380 -2.79 -0.39 -15.41
CA ALA A 380 -3.96 0.38 -15.01
C ALA A 380 -4.87 -0.43 -14.08
N PHE A 381 -5.12 0.04 -12.86
CA PHE A 381 -6.06 -0.58 -11.94
C PHE A 381 -6.77 0.45 -11.05
N ILE A 382 -7.93 0.02 -10.55
CA ILE A 382 -8.73 0.73 -9.56
C ILE A 382 -8.69 -0.11 -8.31
N ALA A 383 -8.19 0.50 -7.24
CA ALA A 383 -8.07 -0.15 -5.95
C ALA A 383 -9.01 0.56 -4.96
N LEU A 384 -9.97 -0.19 -4.45
CA LEU A 384 -11.01 0.30 -3.53
C LEU A 384 -10.53 0.07 -2.11
N GLY A 385 -10.10 1.13 -1.44
CA GLY A 385 -9.67 1.11 -0.04
C GLY A 385 -10.81 1.45 0.91
N ALA A 386 -10.83 0.81 2.08
CA ALA A 386 -11.75 1.13 3.15
C ALA A 386 -11.04 1.85 4.30
N ASP A 387 -11.73 2.81 4.91
CA ASP A 387 -11.25 3.43 6.14
C ASP A 387 -11.34 2.48 7.36
N GLN A 388 -10.63 2.86 8.42
CA GLN A 388 -10.56 2.15 9.69
C GLN A 388 -11.87 2.25 10.49
N PRO A 389 -12.08 1.41 11.53
CA PRO A 389 -11.31 0.25 11.90
C PRO A 389 -11.88 -0.98 11.21
N VAL A 390 -10.97 -1.76 10.68
CA VAL A 390 -11.26 -3.11 10.18
C VAL A 390 -11.64 -4.06 11.33
N TYR A 391 -11.12 -3.78 12.54
CA TYR A 391 -11.44 -4.52 13.76
C TYR A 391 -12.15 -3.61 14.79
N THR A 392 -13.46 -3.80 14.95
CA THR A 392 -14.32 -3.22 15.99
C THR A 392 -14.51 -4.12 17.22
N GLY A 393 -14.10 -5.39 17.14
CA GLY A 393 -14.20 -6.36 18.24
C GLY A 393 -14.81 -7.69 17.80
N PRO A 394 -14.85 -8.70 18.70
CA PRO A 394 -15.42 -10.00 18.36
C PRO A 394 -16.87 -9.85 17.91
N GLY A 395 -17.15 -10.24 16.66
CA GLY A 395 -18.40 -9.86 16.02
C GLY A 395 -18.49 -10.28 14.56
N GLN A 396 -19.52 -9.77 13.89
CA GLN A 396 -19.74 -9.96 12.45
C GLN A 396 -19.99 -8.59 11.82
N GLN A 397 -19.36 -8.35 10.67
CA GLN A 397 -19.59 -7.20 9.80
C GLN A 397 -19.89 -7.68 8.38
N TRP A 398 -20.56 -6.84 7.61
CA TRP A 398 -20.85 -7.07 6.19
C TRP A 398 -20.35 -5.88 5.40
N ARG A 399 -19.73 -6.15 4.26
CA ARG A 399 -19.24 -5.12 3.36
C ARG A 399 -19.40 -5.57 1.92
N THR A 400 -19.77 -4.65 1.05
CA THR A 400 -19.79 -4.86 -0.39
C THR A 400 -18.70 -4.02 -1.04
N TRP A 401 -18.02 -4.57 -2.03
CA TRP A 401 -16.97 -3.89 -2.78
C TRP A 401 -17.34 -3.82 -4.25
N GLY A 402 -17.19 -2.65 -4.87
CA GLY A 402 -17.34 -2.49 -6.32
C GLY A 402 -18.76 -2.53 -6.84
N HIS A 403 -19.76 -2.42 -5.98
CA HIS A 403 -21.17 -2.45 -6.38
C HIS A 403 -21.69 -1.06 -6.79
N GLY A 404 -22.54 -1.06 -7.81
CA GLY A 404 -23.18 0.15 -8.32
C GLY A 404 -22.24 1.00 -9.17
N PRO A 405 -22.72 2.16 -9.67
CA PRO A 405 -21.82 3.06 -10.37
C PRO A 405 -20.83 3.65 -9.35
N LEU A 406 -19.54 3.48 -9.62
CA LEU A 406 -18.49 4.23 -8.95
C LEU A 406 -18.59 5.71 -9.34
N THR A 407 -18.60 6.62 -8.37
CA THR A 407 -18.78 8.07 -8.61
C THR A 407 -17.91 8.93 -7.71
N ALA A 408 -17.57 10.14 -8.14
CA ALA A 408 -16.83 11.07 -7.30
C ALA A 408 -17.66 11.55 -6.11
N GLN A 409 -17.17 11.42 -4.87
CA GLN A 409 -17.92 11.75 -3.66
C GLN A 409 -17.00 12.21 -2.53
N VAL A 410 -17.56 12.76 -1.45
CA VAL A 410 -16.81 13.13 -0.25
C VAL A 410 -16.74 12.03 0.81
N GLY A 411 -17.62 11.03 0.76
CA GLY A 411 -17.65 9.93 1.71
C GLY A 411 -18.30 10.27 3.06
N GLN A 412 -18.49 9.24 3.88
CA GLN A 412 -18.94 9.34 5.27
C GLN A 412 -18.09 8.40 6.12
N TYR A 413 -17.28 8.97 7.00
CA TYR A 413 -16.24 8.25 7.69
C TYR A 413 -16.63 8.04 9.14
N PRO A 414 -16.79 6.80 9.62
CA PRO A 414 -17.11 6.54 11.02
C PRO A 414 -15.92 6.83 11.95
N ASP A 415 -14.70 6.84 11.42
CA ASP A 415 -13.45 6.92 12.17
C ASP A 415 -12.47 7.90 11.53
N VAL A 416 -11.20 7.86 11.98
CA VAL A 416 -10.15 8.80 11.59
C VAL A 416 -9.91 8.77 10.08
N ALA A 417 -10.12 9.91 9.43
CA ALA A 417 -9.92 10.09 8.01
C ALA A 417 -9.36 11.47 7.66
N ASP A 418 -8.91 11.61 6.41
CA ASP A 418 -8.54 12.90 5.84
C ASP A 418 -9.79 13.68 5.44
N CYS A 419 -9.91 14.92 5.92
CA CYS A 419 -11.07 15.72 5.63
C CYS A 419 -11.05 16.24 4.19
N ARG A 420 -11.88 15.66 3.32
CA ARG A 420 -11.94 16.00 1.88
C ARG A 420 -12.43 17.41 1.57
N SER A 421 -13.29 17.94 2.42
CA SER A 421 -13.81 19.30 2.27
C SER A 421 -13.97 19.96 3.64
N CYS A 422 -12.97 20.75 4.04
CA CYS A 422 -12.94 21.52 5.28
C CYS A 422 -12.53 22.97 5.04
N ALA A 423 -12.83 23.82 6.01
CA ALA A 423 -12.34 25.19 6.04
C ALA A 423 -11.74 25.54 7.40
N ASP A 424 -10.66 26.32 7.37
CA ASP A 424 -10.09 26.97 8.55
C ASP A 424 -9.46 28.33 8.18
N ALA A 425 -9.72 29.34 9.00
CA ALA A 425 -9.00 30.63 9.02
C ALA A 425 -8.62 31.30 7.67
N GLY A 426 -9.49 31.25 6.64
CA GLY A 426 -9.17 31.82 5.31
C GLY A 426 -8.80 30.79 4.25
N THR A 427 -8.57 29.55 4.65
CA THR A 427 -8.29 28.43 3.76
C THR A 427 -9.53 27.55 3.64
N VAL A 428 -9.84 27.13 2.42
CA VAL A 428 -10.93 26.21 2.11
C VAL A 428 -10.36 25.09 1.26
N ASP A 429 -10.35 23.87 1.79
CA ASP A 429 -10.17 22.67 0.98
C ASP A 429 -11.56 22.23 0.48
N LEU A 430 -11.68 22.11 -0.84
CA LEU A 430 -12.89 21.63 -1.49
C LEU A 430 -12.49 20.59 -2.54
N SER A 431 -12.55 19.34 -2.12
CA SER A 431 -12.09 18.18 -2.89
C SER A 431 -13.08 17.02 -2.79
N LEU A 432 -13.07 16.17 -3.82
CA LEU A 432 -13.81 14.90 -3.87
C LEU A 432 -12.81 13.74 -3.88
N ASN A 433 -13.20 12.59 -3.34
CA ASN A 433 -12.63 11.32 -3.75
C ASN A 433 -12.99 11.08 -5.23
N PRO A 434 -12.04 10.71 -6.10
CA PRO A 434 -12.31 10.52 -7.53
C PRO A 434 -13.39 9.48 -7.81
N LEU A 435 -13.41 8.40 -7.03
CA LEU A 435 -14.46 7.38 -7.04
C LEU A 435 -14.71 6.87 -5.61
N VAL A 436 -15.98 6.59 -5.34
CA VAL A 436 -16.52 5.93 -4.16
C VAL A 436 -17.54 4.90 -4.65
N ASP A 437 -17.61 3.75 -3.98
CA ASP A 437 -18.57 2.69 -4.31
C ASP A 437 -19.87 2.82 -3.49
N SER A 438 -20.63 1.74 -3.36
CA SER A 438 -21.88 1.75 -2.58
C SER A 438 -21.68 1.89 -1.07
N GLU A 439 -20.49 1.60 -0.53
CA GLU A 439 -20.17 1.81 0.88
C GLU A 439 -19.57 3.22 1.04
N PRO A 440 -20.11 4.05 1.96
CA PRO A 440 -19.79 5.48 1.99
C PRO A 440 -18.37 5.80 2.49
N ASP A 441 -17.66 4.84 3.05
CA ASP A 441 -16.27 4.92 3.53
C ASP A 441 -15.28 4.21 2.58
N THR A 442 -15.72 3.67 1.43
CA THR A 442 -14.83 3.10 0.43
C THR A 442 -14.38 4.17 -0.57
N VAL A 443 -13.09 4.39 -0.68
CA VAL A 443 -12.51 5.35 -1.62
C VAL A 443 -11.61 4.64 -2.61
N ALA A 444 -11.65 5.03 -3.88
CA ALA A 444 -10.77 4.44 -4.87
C ALA A 444 -9.46 5.21 -5.03
N THR A 445 -8.36 4.47 -5.09
CA THR A 445 -7.08 4.91 -5.63
C THR A 445 -7.00 4.50 -7.10
N LEU A 446 -6.57 5.44 -7.94
CA LEU A 446 -6.41 5.23 -9.38
C LEU A 446 -4.91 5.21 -9.70
N LEU A 447 -4.43 4.12 -10.28
CA LEU A 447 -3.11 4.07 -10.92
C LEU A 447 -3.32 3.70 -12.38
N GLY A 448 -3.00 4.62 -13.30
CA GLY A 448 -3.23 4.44 -14.73
C GLY A 448 -3.63 5.72 -15.46
N PRO A 449 -4.11 5.61 -16.71
CA PRO A 449 -4.38 6.74 -17.61
C PRO A 449 -5.73 7.42 -17.32
N ALA A 450 -5.94 7.89 -16.09
CA ALA A 450 -7.10 8.69 -15.73
C ALA A 450 -6.90 10.13 -16.21
N THR A 451 -7.96 10.76 -16.72
CA THR A 451 -7.96 12.19 -17.01
C THR A 451 -9.03 12.88 -16.17
N GLY A 452 -8.62 13.83 -15.33
CA GLY A 452 -9.53 14.61 -14.50
C GLY A 452 -9.49 16.10 -14.88
N HIS A 453 -10.58 16.83 -14.68
CA HIS A 453 -10.57 18.29 -14.73
C HIS A 453 -11.49 18.85 -13.66
N THR A 454 -10.96 19.72 -12.81
CA THR A 454 -11.72 20.40 -11.75
C THR A 454 -11.76 21.89 -12.01
N THR A 455 -12.93 22.50 -11.84
CA THR A 455 -13.10 23.96 -11.77
C THR A 455 -13.91 24.32 -10.54
N ILE A 456 -13.43 25.29 -9.75
CA ILE A 456 -14.12 25.79 -8.55
C ILE A 456 -14.47 27.26 -8.73
N TYR A 457 -15.71 27.59 -8.38
CA TYR A 457 -16.24 28.95 -8.36
C TYR A 457 -16.59 29.36 -6.93
N ARG A 458 -16.33 30.62 -6.60
CA ARG A 458 -16.87 31.31 -5.43
C ARG A 458 -17.84 32.39 -5.88
N ASP A 459 -19.10 32.27 -5.47
CA ASP A 459 -20.16 33.25 -5.79
C ASP A 459 -20.23 33.57 -7.30
N GLY A 460 -20.03 32.53 -8.13
CA GLY A 460 -20.01 32.62 -9.60
C GLY A 460 -18.68 33.05 -10.24
N THR A 461 -17.67 33.44 -9.44
CA THR A 461 -16.33 33.78 -9.92
C THR A 461 -15.43 32.56 -9.86
N GLN A 462 -14.75 32.20 -10.96
CA GLN A 462 -13.79 31.10 -10.97
C GLN A 462 -12.60 31.44 -10.06
N VAL A 463 -12.33 30.59 -9.09
CA VAL A 463 -11.20 30.71 -8.15
C VAL A 463 -10.15 29.63 -8.36
N PHE A 464 -10.50 28.54 -9.04
CA PHE A 464 -9.57 27.47 -9.40
C PHE A 464 -10.00 26.78 -10.70
N SER A 465 -9.00 26.32 -11.48
CA SER A 465 -9.19 25.38 -12.58
C SER A 465 -7.89 24.60 -12.79
N GLY A 466 -7.97 23.28 -12.88
CA GLY A 466 -6.79 22.42 -13.00
C GLY A 466 -7.13 21.04 -13.54
N ASP A 467 -6.18 20.48 -14.29
CA ASP A 467 -6.24 19.11 -14.79
C ASP A 467 -5.68 18.13 -13.76
N ASN A 468 -6.16 16.88 -13.81
CA ASN A 468 -5.71 15.74 -13.00
C ASN A 468 -5.72 15.99 -11.49
N THR A 469 -6.71 16.75 -11.02
CA THR A 469 -7.03 16.91 -9.60
C THR A 469 -8.53 16.82 -9.41
N ALA A 470 -8.99 16.28 -8.28
CA ALA A 470 -10.40 16.17 -7.88
C ALA A 470 -10.83 17.30 -6.92
N GLY A 471 -10.01 18.34 -6.78
CA GLY A 471 -10.23 19.44 -5.85
C GLY A 471 -9.08 20.44 -5.80
N ALA A 472 -9.15 21.34 -4.82
CA ALA A 472 -8.06 22.25 -4.51
C ALA A 472 -8.14 22.81 -3.09
N GLU A 473 -6.98 23.10 -2.53
CA GLU A 473 -6.83 23.99 -1.38
C GLU A 473 -6.84 25.45 -1.88
N LEU A 474 -7.79 26.24 -1.37
CA LEU A 474 -7.99 27.63 -1.71
C LEU A 474 -7.59 28.50 -0.52
N THR A 475 -6.49 29.26 -0.65
CA THR A 475 -6.04 30.21 0.38
C THR A 475 -6.68 31.58 0.20
N ASP A 476 -6.56 32.45 1.20
CA ASP A 476 -7.02 33.85 1.18
C ASP A 476 -8.51 34.04 0.83
N GLN A 477 -9.34 33.05 1.17
CA GLN A 477 -10.77 33.07 0.92
C GLN A 477 -11.51 33.99 1.90
N ALA A 478 -12.49 34.73 1.34
CA ALA A 478 -13.29 35.67 2.10
C ALA A 478 -14.04 34.98 3.25
N GLN A 479 -13.85 35.48 4.46
CA GLN A 479 -14.52 35.00 5.68
C GLN A 479 -15.92 35.60 5.83
N THR A 480 -16.72 35.51 4.76
CA THR A 480 -18.12 35.93 4.72
C THR A 480 -18.99 34.80 4.18
N PRO A 481 -20.29 34.74 4.55
CA PRO A 481 -21.21 33.80 3.94
C PRO A 481 -21.24 33.91 2.41
N GLY A 482 -21.41 32.78 1.72
CA GLY A 482 -21.47 32.71 0.27
C GLY A 482 -21.60 31.27 -0.20
N THR A 483 -21.27 31.01 -1.47
CA THR A 483 -21.45 29.70 -2.09
C THR A 483 -20.23 29.30 -2.89
N TYR A 484 -19.76 28.07 -2.68
CA TYR A 484 -18.82 27.43 -3.60
C TYR A 484 -19.57 26.56 -4.60
N ARG A 485 -19.05 26.46 -5.82
CA ARG A 485 -19.48 25.48 -6.81
C ARG A 485 -18.25 24.76 -7.35
N LEU A 486 -18.20 23.43 -7.23
CA LEU A 486 -17.16 22.57 -7.77
C LEU A 486 -17.74 21.80 -8.96
N VAL A 487 -17.06 21.85 -10.10
CA VAL A 487 -17.35 21.03 -11.28
C VAL A 487 -16.16 20.11 -11.50
N PHE A 488 -16.39 18.80 -11.49
CA PHE A 488 -15.36 17.78 -11.69
C PHE A 488 -15.77 16.80 -12.79
N ASP A 489 -14.94 16.69 -13.81
CA ASP A 489 -15.03 15.70 -14.87
C ASP A 489 -13.93 14.66 -14.68
N LEU A 490 -14.29 13.38 -14.81
CA LEU A 490 -13.36 12.25 -14.74
C LEU A 490 -13.59 11.31 -15.93
N ASP A 491 -12.53 10.97 -16.64
CA ASP A 491 -12.50 10.02 -17.74
C ASP A 491 -11.58 8.84 -17.39
N LEU A 492 -12.16 7.64 -17.38
CA LEU A 492 -11.54 6.35 -17.09
C LEU A 492 -11.64 5.40 -18.30
N THR A 493 -11.92 5.90 -19.51
CA THR A 493 -12.01 5.07 -20.71
C THR A 493 -10.70 4.36 -21.08
N GLY A 494 -9.58 4.79 -20.50
CA GLY A 494 -8.28 4.11 -20.60
C GLY A 494 -8.08 2.96 -19.61
N PHE A 495 -9.01 2.72 -18.67
CA PHE A 495 -8.95 1.59 -17.74
C PHE A 495 -9.65 0.35 -18.31
N PRO A 496 -9.27 -0.86 -17.86
CA PRO A 496 -9.87 -2.13 -18.30
C PRO A 496 -11.25 -2.39 -17.64
N ILE A 497 -12.13 -1.40 -17.64
CA ILE A 497 -13.50 -1.46 -17.08
C ILE A 497 -14.52 -1.06 -18.15
N THR A 498 -15.75 -1.53 -18.03
CA THR A 498 -16.84 -1.17 -18.95
C THR A 498 -17.90 -0.29 -18.32
N GLN A 499 -17.87 -0.13 -17.00
CA GLN A 499 -18.81 0.65 -16.21
C GLN A 499 -18.12 1.83 -15.55
N SER A 500 -18.90 2.87 -15.21
CA SER A 500 -18.38 4.11 -14.61
C SER A 500 -17.19 4.74 -15.35
N THR A 501 -17.11 4.55 -16.66
CA THR A 501 -15.94 4.94 -17.47
C THR A 501 -15.78 6.45 -17.61
N ALA A 502 -16.81 7.23 -17.26
CA ALA A 502 -16.73 8.67 -17.20
C ALA A 502 -17.78 9.24 -16.24
N THR A 503 -17.43 10.30 -15.52
CA THR A 503 -18.35 11.02 -14.63
C THR A 503 -18.25 12.53 -14.80
N HIS A 504 -19.36 13.21 -14.58
CA HIS A 504 -19.45 14.66 -14.44
C HIS A 504 -20.19 14.99 -13.15
N THR A 505 -19.54 15.71 -12.23
CA THR A 505 -20.10 16.12 -10.94
C THR A 505 -20.14 17.65 -10.85
N ASP A 506 -21.32 18.21 -10.63
CA ASP A 506 -21.55 19.63 -10.39
C ASP A 506 -22.17 19.81 -9.00
N LEU A 507 -21.36 20.29 -8.06
CA LEU A 507 -21.66 20.41 -6.65
C LEU A 507 -21.72 21.89 -6.26
N THR A 508 -22.75 22.28 -5.51
CA THR A 508 -22.90 23.59 -4.89
C THR A 508 -22.93 23.43 -3.37
N VAL A 509 -22.06 24.18 -2.68
CA VAL A 509 -21.86 24.09 -1.23
C VAL A 509 -22.10 25.45 -0.57
N PRO A 510 -23.08 25.59 0.33
CA PRO A 510 -23.24 26.80 1.11
C PRO A 510 -22.07 26.93 2.10
N TYR A 511 -21.45 28.10 2.14
CA TYR A 511 -20.34 28.39 3.03
C TYR A 511 -20.75 29.39 4.10
N SER A 512 -20.53 29.01 5.36
CA SER A 512 -20.62 29.91 6.52
C SER A 512 -19.29 29.87 7.28
N PRO A 513 -18.58 31.00 7.43
CA PRO A 513 -17.31 31.05 8.16
C PRO A 513 -17.50 30.84 9.66
N LYS A 514 -18.72 30.97 10.18
CA LYS A 514 -19.04 30.63 11.56
C LYS A 514 -19.38 29.14 11.63
N ALA A 515 -18.41 28.35 12.08
CA ALA A 515 -18.58 26.93 12.32
C ALA A 515 -19.72 26.68 13.33
N ASP A 516 -20.66 25.81 12.95
CA ASP A 516 -21.49 25.14 13.95
C ASP A 516 -20.57 24.20 14.73
N PRO A 517 -20.56 24.21 16.08
CA PRO A 517 -19.73 23.28 16.84
C PRO A 517 -19.95 21.80 16.49
N GLY A 518 -21.14 21.44 16.01
CA GLY A 518 -21.44 20.09 15.50
C GLY A 518 -20.78 19.75 14.17
N TRP A 519 -20.19 20.73 13.48
CA TRP A 519 -19.45 20.59 12.23
C TRP A 519 -17.94 20.74 12.44
N ASN A 520 -17.48 20.92 13.69
CA ASN A 520 -16.05 20.87 13.96
C ASN A 520 -15.53 19.47 13.65
N LEU A 521 -14.48 19.40 12.84
CA LEU A 521 -13.77 18.17 12.59
C LEU A 521 -13.21 17.62 13.92
N PRO A 522 -13.37 16.33 14.22
CA PRO A 522 -12.76 15.74 15.41
C PRO A 522 -11.24 15.88 15.36
N SER A 523 -10.59 15.98 16.53
CA SER A 523 -9.16 16.31 16.60
C SER A 523 -8.22 15.21 16.16
N ALA A 524 -8.73 13.99 15.99
CA ALA A 524 -7.94 12.86 15.51
C ALA A 524 -7.89 12.82 13.97
N ASP A 525 -8.87 13.41 13.29
CA ASP A 525 -8.92 13.54 11.85
C ASP A 525 -7.97 14.64 11.35
N PHE A 526 -7.56 14.52 10.09
CA PHE A 526 -6.65 15.46 9.46
C PHE A 526 -7.41 16.49 8.62
N CYS A 527 -7.01 17.76 8.67
CA CYS A 527 -7.51 18.77 7.75
C CYS A 527 -6.36 19.58 7.17
N GLN A 528 -6.20 19.47 5.86
CA GLN A 528 -5.15 20.18 5.14
C GLN A 528 -5.29 21.71 5.28
N ALA A 529 -6.53 22.21 5.27
CA ALA A 529 -6.81 23.64 5.40
C ALA A 529 -6.34 24.26 6.73
N GLN A 530 -6.12 23.45 7.79
CA GLN A 530 -5.61 23.94 9.07
C GLN A 530 -4.14 24.38 8.99
N GLY A 531 -3.35 23.76 8.11
CA GLY A 531 -1.90 23.91 8.09
C GLY A 531 -1.29 23.72 9.49
N SER A 532 -0.61 24.75 10.02
CA SER A 532 -0.05 24.77 11.37
C SER A 532 -0.94 25.45 12.42
N GLY A 533 -2.20 25.72 12.10
CA GLY A 533 -3.18 26.35 12.98
C GLY A 533 -3.64 25.42 14.10
N THR A 534 -4.30 25.99 15.12
CA THR A 534 -4.87 25.22 16.25
C THR A 534 -6.38 25.41 16.39
N THR A 535 -7.00 26.19 15.50
CA THR A 535 -8.44 26.37 15.42
C THR A 535 -9.09 25.12 14.83
N PRO A 536 -10.16 24.57 15.45
CA PRO A 536 -10.83 23.41 14.88
C PRO A 536 -11.36 23.71 13.49
N CYS A 537 -11.01 22.87 12.52
CA CYS A 537 -11.51 22.98 11.16
C CYS A 537 -13.01 22.73 11.12
N SER A 538 -13.70 23.46 10.26
CA SER A 538 -15.12 23.25 10.00
C SER A 538 -15.28 22.30 8.82
N ILE A 539 -16.02 21.22 9.01
CA ILE A 539 -16.51 20.35 7.93
C ILE A 539 -17.45 21.19 7.06
N LEU A 540 -17.25 21.15 5.74
CA LEU A 540 -18.19 21.75 4.79
C LEU A 540 -19.39 20.84 4.58
N PRO A 541 -20.62 21.37 4.46
CA PRO A 541 -21.83 20.57 4.26
C PRO A 541 -21.95 20.11 2.79
N VAL A 542 -20.94 19.36 2.32
CA VAL A 542 -20.93 18.80 0.97
C VAL A 542 -21.88 17.61 0.90
N LEU A 543 -22.77 17.61 -0.10
CA LEU A 543 -23.68 16.49 -0.36
C LEU A 543 -22.91 15.25 -0.83
N ASN A 544 -23.31 14.09 -0.33
CA ASN A 544 -22.80 12.76 -0.67
C ASN A 544 -23.94 11.90 -1.22
N LEU A 545 -23.74 11.24 -2.37
CA LEU A 545 -24.74 10.36 -2.97
C LEU A 545 -24.33 8.88 -2.86
N GLY A 546 -25.12 8.08 -2.15
CA GLY A 546 -24.96 6.62 -2.07
C GLY A 546 -25.84 5.91 -3.11
N TYR A 547 -25.22 5.16 -4.03
CA TYR A 547 -25.93 4.49 -5.12
C TYR A 547 -26.05 2.99 -4.88
N HIS A 548 -27.26 2.49 -4.60
CA HIS A 548 -27.54 1.06 -4.49
C HIS A 548 -28.45 0.61 -5.64
N LEU A 549 -27.85 0.30 -6.79
CA LEU A 549 -28.57 -0.27 -7.91
C LEU A 549 -29.00 -1.72 -7.60
N ALA A 550 -30.20 -2.09 -8.04
CA ALA A 550 -30.61 -3.49 -8.07
C ALA A 550 -29.99 -4.22 -9.25
N THR A 551 -28.71 -4.55 -9.13
CA THR A 551 -27.92 -5.34 -10.07
C THR A 551 -27.49 -6.67 -9.43
N ASP A 552 -27.10 -7.63 -10.25
CA ASP A 552 -26.34 -8.79 -9.76
C ASP A 552 -24.89 -8.40 -9.45
N ASP A 553 -24.12 -9.39 -9.00
CA ASP A 553 -22.71 -9.28 -8.60
C ASP A 553 -21.74 -8.97 -9.75
N THR A 554 -22.26 -8.87 -10.99
CA THR A 554 -21.52 -8.37 -12.15
C THR A 554 -21.97 -6.95 -12.55
N ASN A 555 -22.67 -6.26 -11.64
CA ASN A 555 -23.33 -4.99 -11.91
C ASN A 555 -24.27 -5.05 -13.14
N THR A 556 -24.92 -6.20 -13.35
CA THR A 556 -25.88 -6.43 -14.44
C THR A 556 -27.31 -6.45 -13.92
N SER A 557 -28.17 -5.64 -14.51
CA SER A 557 -29.60 -5.68 -14.26
C SER A 557 -30.28 -6.80 -15.04
N ARG A 558 -30.96 -7.71 -14.35
CA ARG A 558 -31.70 -8.84 -14.95
C ARG A 558 -33.20 -8.57 -15.12
N GLY A 559 -33.70 -7.48 -14.54
CA GLY A 559 -35.13 -7.17 -14.48
C GLY A 559 -35.61 -6.31 -15.67
N PRO A 560 -36.90 -6.39 -16.03
CA PRO A 560 -37.51 -5.47 -17.00
C PRO A 560 -37.69 -4.05 -16.43
N VAL A 561 -37.64 -3.92 -15.10
CA VAL A 561 -37.65 -2.65 -14.37
C VAL A 561 -36.41 -2.63 -13.50
N GLN A 562 -35.66 -1.53 -13.58
CA GLN A 562 -34.53 -1.27 -12.71
C GLN A 562 -34.97 -0.41 -11.52
N SER A 563 -34.32 -0.65 -10.39
CA SER A 563 -34.43 0.19 -9.21
C SER A 563 -33.08 0.69 -8.75
N LEU A 564 -33.09 1.89 -8.17
CA LEU A 564 -31.99 2.51 -7.43
C LEU A 564 -32.55 2.93 -6.07
N ASP A 565 -31.97 2.42 -4.98
CA ASP A 565 -32.07 3.09 -3.69
C ASP A 565 -30.93 4.12 -3.63
N LEU A 566 -31.33 5.39 -3.57
CA LEU A 566 -30.43 6.53 -3.53
C LEU A 566 -30.44 7.12 -2.14
N GLN A 567 -29.30 7.12 -1.47
CA GLN A 567 -29.10 7.85 -0.23
C GLN A 567 -28.55 9.24 -0.54
N VAL A 568 -29.14 10.29 0.05
CA VAL A 568 -28.63 11.67 -0.03
C VAL A 568 -28.17 12.08 1.35
N GLY A 569 -26.86 12.05 1.57
CA GLY A 569 -26.22 12.42 2.83
C GLY A 569 -25.31 13.63 2.71
N HIS A 570 -24.50 13.84 3.73
CA HIS A 570 -23.43 14.83 3.77
C HIS A 570 -22.12 14.19 4.21
N GLN A 571 -21.01 14.84 3.87
CA GLN A 571 -19.71 14.54 4.46
C GLN A 571 -19.79 14.52 5.99
N SER A 572 -19.25 13.48 6.61
CA SER A 572 -19.24 13.32 8.07
C SER A 572 -18.02 12.54 8.55
N TYR A 573 -17.61 12.82 9.80
CA TYR A 573 -16.50 12.16 10.51
C TYR A 573 -16.98 11.76 11.91
N GLY A 574 -17.19 10.46 12.12
CA GLY A 574 -17.91 9.89 13.26
C GLY A 574 -19.28 10.54 13.45
N THR A 575 -19.39 11.35 14.51
CA THR A 575 -20.61 12.10 14.81
C THR A 575 -20.48 13.59 14.50
N ALA A 576 -19.51 14.03 13.70
CA ALA A 576 -19.39 15.41 13.26
C ALA A 576 -19.86 15.56 11.80
N GLY A 577 -20.43 16.71 11.47
CA GLY A 577 -20.90 17.05 10.12
C GLY A 577 -22.36 17.51 10.06
N ALA A 578 -22.80 17.89 8.86
CA ALA A 578 -24.16 18.35 8.61
C ALA A 578 -25.16 17.20 8.72
N ARG A 579 -26.18 17.35 9.57
CA ARG A 579 -27.16 16.29 9.86
C ARG A 579 -28.48 16.81 10.40
N GLY A 580 -29.46 15.91 10.45
CA GLY A 580 -30.76 16.16 11.05
C GLY A 580 -31.63 17.12 10.24
N PRO A 581 -32.71 17.67 10.83
CA PRO A 581 -33.71 18.42 10.06
C PRO A 581 -33.17 19.65 9.34
N ALA A 582 -32.08 20.26 9.82
CA ALA A 582 -31.48 21.43 9.21
C ALA A 582 -30.66 21.11 7.95
N ALA A 583 -30.20 19.87 7.80
CA ALA A 583 -29.40 19.39 6.67
C ALA A 583 -30.13 18.37 5.78
N ARG A 584 -31.34 17.94 6.13
CA ARG A 584 -32.10 16.93 5.37
C ARG A 584 -32.17 17.21 3.87
N ALA A 585 -32.25 16.14 3.07
CA ALA A 585 -32.53 16.23 1.66
C ALA A 585 -33.93 16.83 1.41
N THR A 586 -34.02 17.78 0.49
CA THR A 586 -35.28 18.44 0.13
C THR A 586 -35.83 17.94 -1.20
N SER A 587 -34.96 17.47 -2.09
CA SER A 587 -35.38 16.83 -3.33
C SER A 587 -34.30 15.89 -3.88
N ALA A 588 -34.73 14.88 -4.63
CA ALA A 588 -33.87 14.08 -5.48
C ALA A 588 -34.60 13.77 -6.80
N THR A 589 -33.86 13.77 -7.90
CA THR A 589 -34.34 13.37 -9.21
C THR A 589 -33.34 12.44 -9.87
N VAL A 590 -33.85 11.44 -10.58
CA VAL A 590 -33.05 10.47 -11.33
C VAL A 590 -33.57 10.44 -12.76
N SER A 591 -32.65 10.47 -13.72
CA SER A 591 -32.94 10.28 -15.13
C SER A 591 -31.97 9.27 -15.72
N VAL A 592 -32.46 8.45 -16.65
CA VAL A 592 -31.69 7.43 -17.35
C VAL A 592 -31.63 7.74 -18.85
N SER A 593 -30.49 7.49 -19.46
CA SER A 593 -30.31 7.56 -20.91
C SER A 593 -29.83 6.21 -21.43
N PHE A 594 -30.45 5.74 -22.52
CA PHE A 594 -30.07 4.50 -23.22
C PHE A 594 -29.32 4.79 -24.53
N ASP A 595 -29.06 6.07 -24.82
CA ASP A 595 -28.47 6.57 -26.06
C ASP A 595 -27.31 7.55 -25.79
N LYS A 596 -26.53 7.26 -24.74
CA LYS A 596 -25.29 7.98 -24.37
C LYS A 596 -25.51 9.48 -24.12
N GLY A 597 -26.60 9.81 -23.43
CA GLY A 597 -26.94 11.16 -23.01
C GLY A 597 -27.69 12.01 -24.04
N ALA A 598 -27.99 11.47 -25.23
CA ALA A 598 -28.73 12.20 -26.26
C ALA A 598 -30.18 12.47 -25.86
N THR A 599 -30.84 11.50 -25.22
CA THR A 599 -32.17 11.65 -24.61
C THR A 599 -32.19 11.15 -23.17
N TRP A 600 -33.02 11.78 -22.33
CA TRP A 600 -33.13 11.48 -20.90
C TRP A 600 -34.57 11.12 -20.55
N THR A 601 -34.75 9.93 -19.99
CA THR A 601 -36.04 9.48 -19.46
C THR A 601 -36.03 9.68 -17.95
N LYS A 602 -36.98 10.47 -17.44
CA LYS A 602 -37.12 10.69 -16.01
C LYS A 602 -37.60 9.41 -15.32
N ALA A 603 -36.90 8.97 -14.28
CA ALA A 603 -37.34 7.88 -13.42
C ALA A 603 -38.46 8.33 -12.48
N ARG A 604 -39.27 7.38 -12.02
CA ARG A 604 -40.21 7.63 -10.92
C ARG A 604 -39.43 7.59 -9.62
N VAL A 605 -39.28 8.74 -8.95
CA VAL A 605 -38.59 8.86 -7.66
C VAL A 605 -39.62 9.05 -6.55
N VAL A 606 -39.48 8.27 -5.48
CA VAL A 606 -40.33 8.34 -4.29
C VAL A 606 -39.42 8.48 -3.08
N PRO A 607 -39.55 9.54 -2.26
CA PRO A 607 -38.82 9.62 -1.00
C PRO A 607 -39.26 8.49 -0.07
N THR A 608 -38.30 7.86 0.58
CA THR A 608 -38.50 6.88 1.64
C THR A 608 -38.11 7.51 2.98
N PHE A 609 -37.65 6.74 3.96
CA PHE A 609 -37.22 7.25 5.26
C PHE A 609 -35.75 7.69 5.21
N ASP A 610 -35.33 8.53 6.16
CA ASP A 610 -33.93 8.88 6.44
C ASP A 610 -33.09 9.34 5.23
N ASP A 611 -33.63 10.28 4.44
CA ASP A 611 -32.98 10.84 3.24
C ASP A 611 -32.68 9.83 2.11
N HIS A 612 -33.37 8.68 2.13
CA HIS A 612 -33.40 7.74 1.02
C HIS A 612 -34.49 8.06 -0.01
N PHE A 613 -34.24 7.69 -1.26
CA PHE A 613 -35.16 7.83 -2.38
C PHE A 613 -35.12 6.57 -3.25
N LEU A 614 -36.28 5.94 -3.45
CA LEU A 614 -36.42 4.85 -4.40
C LEU A 614 -36.73 5.41 -5.80
N ALA A 615 -35.81 5.21 -6.75
CA ALA A 615 -36.01 5.51 -8.16
C ALA A 615 -36.28 4.25 -8.98
N LEU A 616 -37.27 4.30 -9.86
CA LEU A 616 -37.70 3.18 -10.71
C LEU A 616 -37.81 3.60 -12.17
N TRP A 617 -37.31 2.78 -13.10
CA TRP A 617 -37.48 2.98 -14.54
C TRP A 617 -37.51 1.65 -15.32
N PRO A 618 -38.17 1.60 -16.49
CA PRO A 618 -38.11 0.42 -17.36
C PRO A 618 -36.74 0.30 -18.04
N ASN A 619 -36.15 -0.89 -18.03
CA ASN A 619 -34.96 -1.21 -18.82
C ASN A 619 -35.34 -1.35 -20.29
N SER A 620 -35.32 -0.22 -21.00
CA SER A 620 -35.76 -0.13 -22.40
C SER A 620 -34.61 -0.31 -23.40
N GLY A 621 -33.37 -0.38 -22.92
CA GLY A 621 -32.18 -0.61 -23.74
C GLY A 621 -32.04 -2.07 -24.19
N ALA A 622 -31.15 -2.29 -25.15
CA ALA A 622 -30.80 -3.64 -25.60
C ALA A 622 -29.97 -4.39 -24.54
N LYS A 623 -30.02 -5.72 -24.55
CA LYS A 623 -29.12 -6.55 -23.74
C LYS A 623 -27.65 -6.25 -24.08
N GLY A 624 -26.80 -6.21 -23.07
CA GLY A 624 -25.39 -5.82 -23.15
C GLY A 624 -25.15 -4.32 -23.30
N SER A 625 -26.21 -3.49 -23.37
CA SER A 625 -26.03 -2.03 -23.36
C SER A 625 -25.82 -1.49 -21.94
N THR A 626 -25.15 -0.34 -21.86
CA THR A 626 -24.73 0.30 -20.61
C THR A 626 -25.36 1.70 -20.47
N PRO A 627 -26.50 1.83 -19.76
CA PRO A 627 -27.21 3.09 -19.65
C PRO A 627 -26.41 4.14 -18.87
N TRP A 628 -26.67 5.41 -19.14
CA TRP A 628 -26.13 6.52 -18.37
C TRP A 628 -27.15 6.96 -17.32
N LEU A 629 -26.66 7.36 -16.15
CA LEU A 629 -27.50 7.92 -15.09
C LEU A 629 -27.19 9.39 -14.88
N LYS A 630 -28.23 10.16 -14.59
CA LYS A 630 -28.12 11.54 -14.12
C LYS A 630 -28.94 11.71 -12.86
N VAL A 631 -28.29 12.08 -11.77
CA VAL A 631 -28.92 12.30 -10.47
C VAL A 631 -28.72 13.74 -10.06
N THR A 632 -29.78 14.38 -9.57
CA THR A 632 -29.71 15.71 -8.96
C THR A 632 -30.37 15.66 -7.59
N ALA A 633 -29.69 16.14 -6.56
CA ALA A 633 -30.23 16.27 -5.21
C ALA A 633 -29.99 17.67 -4.63
N THR A 634 -30.83 18.06 -3.67
CA THR A 634 -30.73 19.33 -2.93
C THR A 634 -31.03 19.10 -1.46
N ASP A 635 -30.50 19.96 -0.59
CA ASP A 635 -30.76 19.90 0.86
C ASP A 635 -31.47 21.15 1.40
N ALA A 636 -31.67 21.19 2.72
CA ALA A 636 -32.27 22.31 3.44
C ALA A 636 -31.27 23.45 3.77
N LEU A 637 -29.96 23.22 3.61
CA LEU A 637 -28.90 24.22 3.77
C LEU A 637 -28.70 25.08 2.51
N GLY A 638 -29.27 24.65 1.38
CA GLY A 638 -29.11 25.28 0.07
C GLY A 638 -28.01 24.66 -0.79
N GLY A 639 -27.48 23.50 -0.39
CA GLY A 639 -26.58 22.69 -1.18
C GLY A 639 -27.31 21.96 -2.31
N SER A 640 -26.57 21.67 -3.38
CA SER A 640 -27.05 20.85 -4.48
C SER A 640 -25.92 20.04 -5.09
N ILE A 641 -26.25 18.87 -5.64
CA ILE A 641 -25.31 18.04 -6.40
C ILE A 641 -26.02 17.52 -7.63
N THR A 642 -25.37 17.59 -8.79
CA THR A 642 -25.78 16.91 -10.02
C THR A 642 -24.65 16.05 -10.52
N GLN A 643 -24.90 14.76 -10.67
CA GLN A 643 -23.94 13.80 -11.18
C GLN A 643 -24.47 13.13 -12.44
N THR A 644 -23.63 13.04 -13.45
CA THR A 644 -23.86 12.19 -14.63
C THR A 644 -22.80 11.10 -14.65
N VAL A 645 -23.22 9.85 -14.76
CA VAL A 645 -22.35 8.68 -14.82
C VAL A 645 -22.59 7.97 -16.14
N ALA A 646 -21.53 7.85 -16.93
CA ALA A 646 -21.54 7.03 -18.14
C ALA A 646 -21.44 5.55 -17.75
N ASN A 647 -22.19 4.71 -18.46
CA ASN A 647 -22.15 3.25 -18.30
C ASN A 647 -22.40 2.80 -16.85
N ALA A 648 -23.46 3.27 -16.22
CA ALA A 648 -23.69 3.08 -14.79
C ALA A 648 -23.97 1.63 -14.36
N TYR A 649 -24.42 0.77 -15.28
CA TYR A 649 -24.65 -0.67 -15.10
C TYR A 649 -24.85 -1.32 -16.47
N THR A 650 -24.94 -2.66 -16.52
CA THR A 650 -25.22 -3.42 -17.74
C THR A 650 -26.66 -3.95 -17.77
N ILE A 651 -27.33 -3.98 -18.93
CA ILE A 651 -28.63 -4.64 -19.09
C ILE A 651 -28.45 -6.10 -19.52
N GLY A 652 -29.08 -7.05 -18.81
CA GLY A 652 -28.91 -8.50 -18.99
C GLY A 652 -29.97 -9.26 -19.78
#